data_AF-A0A1Q7GIV1-F1
#
_entry.id   AF-A0A1Q7GIV1-F1
#
_cell.length_a   1.000
_cell.length_b   1.000
_cell.length_c   1.000
_cell.angle_alpha   90.00
_cell.angle_beta   90.00
_cell.angle_gamma   90.00
#
_symmetry.space_group_name_H-M   'P 1'
#
loop_
_entity.id
_entity.type
_entity.pdbx_description
1 polymer ?
#
loop_
_entity_poly.entity_id
_entity_poly.type
_entity_poly.pdbx_seq_one_letter_code
_entity_poly.pdbx_strand_id
1 'polypeptide(L)'
;MEAEVIAVGSELLLGQIVDTNSAVIARYLARIGLNLFYKTIVGDNLSRLTATLRQALGRSDVIITTGGIGPTADDITRAEAYFAARGLRLSPSNRRQAHIPAGAIPVENPVGTAPAFIVEHHAKTVITLPGVPREMEYLLVNRVIPYLRKRLGVQGEIRLRVLKTVGLGESRIGELLADFMEKGANPTVGTLAHLGQVDVRIAAKADDAASAERLIAPVETEIRARLGDAVFGADDATLETEIAAGDRRGRRRRRGQRPPRRVGAGGVRRRHRAGRFLGGGASGARRQDGGGIRRADACPGCGRGEVGRRRHGGGELARACARHVAADRAGDRRRQRQRRSRPGPRVPLRRRSALHADPDGHPAAGSHSPDAAGGAALMAVAPSASYSIAVRVEIRNRPGMLGRVASAIGEAGGDIGAVDLVESQRDRVLRDITVKASDSVHGQQIVNRLKQIAGVRVVNVSDRTFLMHLGGKIEIHNKVPVRTRDDLSMVYTPGVARVCLAIRDDRERAFALTIKQNTVAVVTDGTAVLGLGDIGPEAALPVMEGKAMLFKEFANVDAFPLCLATKDVDKIVETVKLVAPAFGGVNLEDIAAPRCFEIETRLRKDLDIPVFHDDQHGTAVVVLAALLNALKIVRKHLEKIRVVVTGVGAAGTATIKILLSSGVRDIIGVDEHGTIYRGRPEGLDFMKRWVASATNPRQVKGRLGDALERADVFIGLSVPGILTVRDIKRMARDPIVFAMANPVPEIQPEEAERHVRVMATGRSDYPNQINNVLCFPGFFRGLLDSRARTVNDEMKLAAARAIAGCVTRSELGEEYVIPSVFNKNVALAVADGVARASQETGTARRRRRVEVSARGLLRRAREALRGAGRGRRERRPDRRRGPGGRSGASDDAAAPQ
;
A
#
# COMPACT_ATOMS: atom_id res chain seq x y z
N MET A 1 31.25 23.94 24.28
CA MET A 1 30.80 22.63 24.78
C MET A 1 30.21 21.85 23.64
N GLU A 2 30.53 20.56 23.59
CA GLU A 2 30.19 19.65 22.50
C GLU A 2 29.13 18.65 22.94
N ALA A 3 28.18 18.35 22.05
CA ALA A 3 27.11 17.40 22.33
C ALA A 3 27.21 16.13 21.48
N GLU A 4 26.77 15.01 22.07
CA GLU A 4 26.51 13.73 21.41
C GLU A 4 25.11 13.21 21.78
N VAL A 5 24.42 12.58 20.81
CA VAL A 5 23.18 11.84 21.04
C VAL A 5 23.42 10.35 20.79
N ILE A 6 22.99 9.51 21.72
CA ILE A 6 23.06 8.05 21.64
C ILE A 6 21.64 7.49 21.57
N ALA A 7 21.21 7.01 20.41
CA ALA A 7 19.96 6.28 20.26
C ALA A 7 20.18 4.79 20.52
N VAL A 8 19.37 4.20 21.39
CA VAL A 8 19.51 2.81 21.83
C VAL A 8 18.30 1.99 21.41
N GLY A 9 18.54 1.02 20.53
CA GLY A 9 17.54 0.09 20.03
C GLY A 9 18.15 -0.83 18.98
N SER A 10 17.99 -2.15 19.13
CA SER A 10 18.43 -3.11 18.11
C SER A 10 17.54 -3.02 16.86
N GLU A 11 16.27 -2.66 17.02
CA GLU A 11 15.30 -2.35 15.97
C GLU A 11 15.67 -1.09 15.15
N LEU A 12 16.41 -0.14 15.75
CA LEU A 12 16.96 1.02 15.05
C LEU A 12 18.16 0.63 14.17
N LEU A 13 19.05 -0.23 14.68
CA LEU A 13 20.17 -0.78 13.90
C LEU A 13 19.72 -1.71 12.77
N LEU A 14 18.61 -2.41 12.94
CA LEU A 14 18.00 -3.26 11.91
C LEU A 14 17.13 -2.48 10.90
N GLY A 15 17.01 -1.15 11.04
CA GLY A 15 16.20 -0.30 10.16
C GLY A 15 14.68 -0.56 10.24
N GLN A 16 14.22 -1.34 11.23
CA GLN A 16 12.80 -1.65 11.45
C GLN A 16 12.03 -0.41 11.94
N ILE A 17 12.70 0.47 12.68
CA ILE A 17 12.19 1.78 13.11
C ILE A 17 13.19 2.85 12.69
N VAL A 18 12.68 3.95 12.12
CA VAL A 18 13.51 5.12 11.77
C VAL A 18 13.76 5.95 13.04
N ASP A 19 15.03 6.25 13.34
CA ASP A 19 15.40 7.13 14.44
C ASP A 19 14.93 8.58 14.18
N THR A 20 13.75 8.88 14.72
CA THR A 20 13.19 10.23 14.76
C THR A 20 13.58 10.99 16.03
N ASN A 21 14.00 10.30 17.09
CA ASN A 21 14.34 10.92 18.37
C ASN A 21 15.62 11.75 18.26
N SER A 22 16.70 11.21 17.67
CA SER A 22 17.95 11.98 17.48
C SER A 22 17.78 13.13 16.50
N ALA A 23 16.80 13.09 15.60
CA ALA A 23 16.44 14.22 14.75
C ALA A 23 15.75 15.34 15.54
N VAL A 24 14.81 14.99 16.44
CA VAL A 24 14.13 15.93 17.33
C VAL A 24 15.10 16.53 18.37
N ILE A 25 15.94 15.72 19.01
CA ILE A 25 16.92 16.19 20.02
C ILE A 25 17.88 17.19 19.37
N ALA A 26 18.50 16.85 18.24
CA ALA A 26 19.41 17.73 17.50
C ALA A 26 18.77 19.11 17.18
N ARG A 27 17.52 19.10 16.72
CA ARG A 27 16.75 20.31 16.39
C ARG A 27 16.54 21.23 17.60
N TYR A 28 16.44 20.69 18.81
CA TYR A 28 16.30 21.50 20.03
C TYR A 28 17.64 21.93 20.64
N LEU A 29 18.70 21.13 20.53
CA LEU A 29 20.06 21.53 20.94
C LEU A 29 20.58 22.70 20.09
N ALA A 30 20.41 22.65 18.77
CA ALA A 30 20.79 23.75 17.87
C ALA A 30 20.05 25.07 18.18
N ARG A 31 18.78 24.99 18.63
CA ARG A 31 17.98 26.14 19.08
C ARG A 31 18.45 26.78 20.40
N ILE A 32 19.42 26.18 21.08
CA ILE A 32 20.07 26.73 22.28
C ILE A 32 21.59 26.86 22.12
N GLY A 33 22.08 26.96 20.87
CA GLY A 33 23.48 27.21 20.56
C GLY A 33 24.44 26.04 20.85
N LEU A 34 23.93 24.85 21.19
CA LEU A 34 24.73 23.64 21.36
C LEU A 34 25.03 22.98 20.01
N ASN A 35 26.32 22.82 19.72
CA ASN A 35 26.79 22.08 18.56
C ASN A 35 26.73 20.57 18.85
N LEU A 36 25.88 19.86 18.10
CA LEU A 36 25.83 18.40 18.10
C LEU A 36 26.81 17.86 17.05
N PHE A 37 27.95 17.34 17.51
CA PHE A 37 29.00 16.80 16.63
C PHE A 37 28.76 15.34 16.27
N TYR A 38 28.20 14.56 17.19
CA TYR A 38 28.03 13.12 17.02
C TYR A 38 26.58 12.66 17.23
N LYS A 39 26.18 11.69 16.41
CA LYS A 39 25.02 10.84 16.63
C LYS A 39 25.48 9.40 16.51
N THR A 40 25.18 8.59 17.52
CA THR A 40 25.56 7.18 17.55
C THR A 40 24.29 6.35 17.78
N ILE A 41 24.03 5.36 16.92
CA ILE A 41 22.98 4.37 17.16
C ILE A 41 23.68 3.10 17.69
N VAL A 42 23.15 2.51 18.75
CA VAL A 42 23.72 1.34 19.41
C VAL A 42 22.62 0.36 19.82
N GLY A 43 22.92 -0.94 19.81
CA GLY A 43 22.00 -1.96 20.31
C GLY A 43 21.89 -1.93 21.83
N ASP A 44 20.82 -2.51 22.36
CA ASP A 44 20.47 -2.65 23.78
C ASP A 44 21.43 -3.54 24.62
N ASN A 45 22.59 -3.89 24.08
CA ASN A 45 23.59 -4.70 24.76
C ASN A 45 24.46 -3.86 25.71
N LEU A 46 24.49 -4.24 26.99
CA LEU A 46 25.20 -3.52 28.06
C LEU A 46 26.71 -3.27 27.79
N SER A 47 27.44 -4.19 27.15
CA SER A 47 28.87 -3.99 26.89
C SER A 47 29.10 -2.98 25.76
N ARG A 48 28.27 -3.02 24.71
CA ARG A 48 28.27 -2.02 23.63
C ARG A 48 27.88 -0.65 24.16
N LEU A 49 26.80 -0.57 24.95
CA LEU A 49 26.36 0.66 25.63
C LEU A 49 27.46 1.27 26.51
N THR A 50 28.14 0.45 27.31
CA THR A 50 29.24 0.89 28.17
C THR A 50 30.42 1.41 27.36
N ALA A 51 30.76 0.77 26.23
CA ALA A 51 31.82 1.23 25.33
C ALA A 51 31.46 2.57 24.65
N THR A 52 30.24 2.68 24.10
CA THR A 52 29.74 3.91 23.46
C THR A 52 29.66 5.07 24.46
N LEU A 53 29.16 4.85 25.68
CA LEU A 53 29.11 5.88 26.73
C LEU A 53 30.51 6.34 27.16
N ARG A 54 31.47 5.42 27.30
CA ARG A 54 32.89 5.78 27.58
C ARG A 54 33.49 6.60 26.43
N GLN A 55 33.22 6.23 25.18
CA GLN A 55 33.71 6.98 24.02
C GLN A 55 33.11 8.38 23.94
N ALA A 56 31.79 8.52 24.16
CA ALA A 56 31.09 9.81 24.21
C ALA A 56 31.61 10.69 25.36
N LEU A 57 31.83 10.12 26.56
CA LEU A 57 32.43 10.83 27.70
C LEU A 57 33.86 11.32 27.40
N GLY A 58 34.60 10.64 26.53
CA GLY A 58 35.91 11.09 26.06
C GLY A 58 35.87 12.29 25.10
N ARG A 59 34.75 12.53 24.39
CA ARG A 59 34.67 13.49 23.27
C ARG A 59 33.50 14.48 23.29
N SER A 60 32.73 14.54 24.38
CA SER A 60 31.59 15.45 24.49
C SER A 60 31.31 15.83 25.94
N ASP A 61 30.66 16.98 26.14
CA ASP A 61 30.35 17.56 27.45
C ASP A 61 28.89 17.34 27.84
N VAL A 62 28.01 17.21 26.83
CA VAL A 62 26.59 16.91 26.99
C VAL A 62 26.25 15.67 26.17
N ILE A 63 25.85 14.60 26.84
CA ILE A 63 25.52 13.32 26.22
C ILE A 63 24.05 13.03 26.51
N ILE A 64 23.24 12.83 25.47
CA ILE A 64 21.81 12.53 25.62
C ILE A 64 21.52 11.14 25.06
N THR A 65 21.10 10.22 25.92
CA THR A 65 20.64 8.88 25.52
C THR A 65 19.13 8.89 25.28
N THR A 66 18.65 8.07 24.34
CA THR A 66 17.22 7.84 24.13
C THR A 66 16.94 6.38 23.75
N GLY A 67 15.98 5.76 24.42
CA GLY A 67 15.71 4.32 24.29
C GLY A 67 16.61 3.45 25.17
N GLY A 68 16.38 2.13 25.15
CA GLY A 68 17.21 1.09 25.77
C GLY A 68 17.41 1.10 27.30
N ILE A 69 17.15 2.21 27.99
CA ILE A 69 17.36 2.30 29.44
C ILE A 69 16.06 2.06 30.18
N GLY A 70 15.96 0.84 30.68
CA GLY A 70 15.20 0.55 31.87
C GLY A 70 16.15 0.12 33.01
N PRO A 71 15.73 0.24 34.28
CA PRO A 71 14.73 1.23 34.73
C PRO A 71 14.94 1.81 36.16
N THR A 72 14.24 2.89 36.58
CA THR A 72 14.75 3.77 37.67
C THR A 72 13.83 4.25 38.83
N ALA A 73 14.39 4.34 40.05
CA ALA A 73 13.69 4.45 41.35
C ALA A 73 13.37 5.87 41.79
N ASP A 74 12.16 6.00 42.34
CA ASP A 74 11.78 6.67 43.61
C ASP A 74 10.32 7.17 43.53
N ASP A 75 9.42 6.33 43.00
CA ASP A 75 8.00 6.66 42.89
C ASP A 75 7.09 5.40 42.87
N ILE A 76 7.33 4.45 43.79
CA ILE A 76 6.54 3.21 43.95
C ILE A 76 5.04 3.53 44.09
N THR A 77 4.73 4.55 44.89
CA THR A 77 3.39 5.11 45.13
C THR A 77 2.62 5.44 43.85
N ARG A 78 3.27 6.06 42.85
CA ARG A 78 2.59 6.54 41.64
C ARG A 78 2.41 5.45 40.59
N ALA A 79 3.34 4.50 40.50
CA ALA A 79 3.16 3.30 39.68
C ALA A 79 2.00 2.46 40.22
N GLU A 80 1.97 2.18 41.53
CA GLU A 80 0.88 1.42 42.14
C GLU A 80 -0.46 2.16 42.02
N ALA A 81 -0.52 3.49 42.18
CA ALA A 81 -1.72 4.28 41.90
C ALA A 81 -2.20 4.21 40.44
N TYR A 82 -1.29 4.31 39.46
CA TYR A 82 -1.64 4.27 38.02
C TYR A 82 -2.25 2.92 37.59
N PHE A 83 -1.74 1.82 38.15
CA PHE A 83 -2.24 0.47 37.86
C PHE A 83 -3.48 0.12 38.71
N ALA A 84 -3.52 0.51 39.99
CA ALA A 84 -4.69 0.31 40.86
C ALA A 84 -5.93 1.07 40.37
N ALA A 85 -5.77 2.31 39.89
CA ALA A 85 -6.84 3.09 39.25
C ALA A 85 -7.38 2.48 37.94
N ARG A 86 -6.79 1.37 37.47
CA ARG A 86 -7.24 0.55 36.34
C ARG A 86 -7.53 -0.91 36.71
N GLY A 87 -7.50 -1.27 37.99
CA GLY A 87 -7.72 -2.64 38.47
C GLY A 87 -6.61 -3.65 38.11
N LEU A 88 -5.43 -3.19 37.72
CA LEU A 88 -4.31 -4.02 37.28
C LEU A 88 -3.27 -4.21 38.39
N ARG A 89 -2.64 -5.39 38.45
CA ARG A 89 -1.50 -5.66 39.36
C ARG A 89 -0.18 -5.34 38.67
N LEU A 90 0.78 -4.76 39.40
CA LEU A 90 2.15 -4.60 38.91
C LEU A 90 2.82 -5.97 38.69
N SER A 91 3.48 -6.15 37.54
CA SER A 91 4.32 -7.32 37.30
C SER A 91 5.68 -7.18 38.02
N PRO A 92 6.42 -8.27 38.27
CA PRO A 92 7.80 -8.20 38.75
C PRO A 92 8.73 -7.44 37.78
N SER A 93 8.46 -7.48 36.47
CA SER A 93 9.18 -6.64 35.49
C SER A 93 8.86 -5.16 35.67
N ASN A 94 7.62 -4.83 36.06
CA ASN A 94 7.19 -3.45 36.35
C ASN A 94 7.66 -2.97 37.75
N ARG A 95 8.12 -3.87 38.63
CA ARG A 95 8.83 -3.51 39.87
C ARG A 95 10.32 -3.29 39.63
N ARG A 96 10.95 -4.13 38.81
CA ARG A 96 12.26 -3.80 38.22
C ARG A 96 12.20 -2.49 37.44
N GLN A 97 11.01 -2.03 37.00
CA GLN A 97 10.83 -0.71 36.39
C GLN A 97 11.21 0.50 37.28
N ALA A 98 11.83 0.30 38.46
CA ALA A 98 12.32 1.37 39.33
C ALA A 98 13.64 1.11 40.16
N HIS A 99 14.87 1.37 39.62
CA HIS A 99 16.18 1.59 40.34
C HIS A 99 17.15 2.67 39.72
N ILE A 100 17.29 3.90 40.25
CA ILE A 100 18.20 4.96 39.64
C ILE A 100 19.67 4.67 39.96
N PRO A 101 20.62 5.12 39.13
CA PRO A 101 21.99 5.33 39.57
C PRO A 101 22.02 6.29 40.77
N ALA A 102 22.66 5.90 41.87
CA ALA A 102 22.78 6.76 43.04
C ALA A 102 23.49 8.07 42.69
N GLY A 103 22.96 9.20 43.15
CA GLY A 103 23.44 10.55 42.79
C GLY A 103 22.93 11.10 41.44
N ALA A 104 22.08 10.36 40.71
CA ALA A 104 21.35 10.92 39.56
C ALA A 104 20.21 11.84 40.01
N ILE A 105 20.00 12.93 39.28
CA ILE A 105 18.85 13.83 39.44
C ILE A 105 17.66 13.21 38.68
N PRO A 106 16.57 12.78 39.34
CA PRO A 106 15.40 12.24 38.65
C PRO A 106 14.65 13.33 37.87
N VAL A 107 14.11 12.97 36.70
CA VAL A 107 13.33 13.87 35.85
C VAL A 107 11.91 13.33 35.73
N GLU A 108 10.97 14.01 36.39
CA GLU A 108 9.56 13.62 36.44
C GLU A 108 8.91 13.55 35.04
N ASN A 109 8.30 12.40 34.72
CA ASN A 109 7.58 12.12 33.48
C ASN A 109 6.06 12.05 33.71
N PRO A 110 5.32 13.18 33.65
CA PRO A 110 3.88 13.22 33.82
C PRO A 110 3.07 12.74 32.59
N VAL A 111 3.74 12.33 31.50
CA VAL A 111 3.08 11.96 30.23
C VAL A 111 3.21 10.48 29.86
N GLY A 112 3.87 9.68 30.69
CA GLY A 112 4.05 8.24 30.46
C GLY A 112 4.59 7.51 31.69
N THR A 113 5.43 6.50 31.48
CA THR A 113 5.90 5.59 32.55
C THR A 113 7.38 5.22 32.45
N ALA A 114 8.06 5.57 31.35
CA ALA A 114 9.48 5.30 31.20
C ALA A 114 10.29 6.41 31.89
N PRO A 115 11.37 6.07 32.63
CA PRO A 115 12.11 7.05 33.41
C PRO A 115 12.96 8.01 32.56
N ALA A 116 13.31 9.13 33.18
CA ALA A 116 14.37 10.03 32.74
C ALA A 116 15.17 10.52 33.96
N PHE A 117 16.46 10.77 33.78
CA PHE A 117 17.35 11.23 34.84
C PHE A 117 18.58 11.94 34.26
N ILE A 118 19.28 12.72 35.08
CA ILE A 118 20.50 13.45 34.71
C ILE A 118 21.62 13.06 35.68
N VAL A 119 22.79 12.74 35.16
CA VAL A 119 24.02 12.49 35.93
C VAL A 119 25.03 13.60 35.64
N GLU A 120 25.63 14.15 36.69
CA GLU A 120 26.71 15.13 36.59
C GLU A 120 28.02 14.48 37.06
N HIS A 121 29.07 14.53 36.24
CA HIS A 121 30.35 13.87 36.56
C HIS A 121 31.54 14.60 35.93
N HIS A 122 32.46 15.12 36.75
CA HIS A 122 33.63 15.92 36.34
C HIS A 122 33.32 16.92 35.20
N ALA A 123 32.45 17.89 35.48
CA ALA A 123 31.93 18.91 34.56
C ALA A 123 31.10 18.42 33.35
N LYS A 124 31.01 17.11 33.09
CA LYS A 124 30.18 16.54 32.02
C LYS A 124 28.75 16.25 32.49
N THR A 125 27.84 16.21 31.52
CA THR A 125 26.40 16.01 31.71
C THR A 125 25.94 14.78 30.91
N VAL A 126 25.36 13.78 31.57
CA VAL A 126 24.69 12.66 30.89
C VAL A 126 23.19 12.74 31.20
N ILE A 127 22.35 12.79 30.17
CA ILE A 127 20.89 12.90 30.28
C ILE A 127 20.27 11.65 29.66
N THR A 128 19.47 10.92 30.43
CA THR A 128 18.69 9.80 29.92
C THR A 128 17.26 10.23 29.63
N LEU A 129 16.78 9.93 28.42
CA LEU A 129 15.40 10.09 28.00
C LEU A 129 14.78 8.75 27.58
N PRO A 130 13.45 8.60 27.70
CA PRO A 130 12.75 7.41 27.23
C PRO A 130 12.84 7.24 25.70
N GLY A 131 12.59 6.03 25.21
CA GLY A 131 12.52 5.74 23.78
C GLY A 131 11.22 6.19 23.10
N VAL A 132 10.11 6.27 23.85
CA VAL A 132 8.80 6.65 23.33
C VAL A 132 8.81 8.11 22.87
N PRO A 133 8.65 8.43 21.56
CA PRO A 133 8.93 9.77 21.03
C PRO A 133 8.11 10.89 21.69
N ARG A 134 6.87 10.61 22.10
CA ARG A 134 5.99 11.57 22.78
C ARG A 134 6.44 11.90 24.20
N GLU A 135 6.95 10.92 24.94
CA GLU A 135 7.51 11.11 26.28
C GLU A 135 8.85 11.84 26.18
N MET A 136 9.70 11.40 25.25
CA MET A 136 11.00 11.99 24.94
C MET A 136 10.88 13.48 24.57
N GLU A 137 10.06 13.85 23.58
CA GLU A 137 9.93 15.25 23.14
C GLU A 137 9.31 16.14 24.24
N TYR A 138 8.38 15.61 25.04
CA TYR A 138 7.84 16.36 26.19
C TYR A 138 8.93 16.66 27.23
N LEU A 139 9.69 15.65 27.66
CA LEU A 139 10.74 15.79 28.67
C LEU A 139 11.90 16.64 28.17
N LEU A 140 12.30 16.47 26.91
CA LEU A 140 13.28 17.29 26.23
C LEU A 140 12.89 18.78 26.29
N VAL A 141 11.67 19.12 25.87
CA VAL A 141 11.22 20.52 25.77
C VAL A 141 10.95 21.15 27.14
N ASN A 142 10.34 20.42 28.07
CA ASN A 142 9.82 21.00 29.33
C ASN A 142 10.72 20.80 30.55
N ARG A 143 11.72 19.92 30.48
CA ARG A 143 12.67 19.65 31.58
C ARG A 143 14.13 19.84 31.15
N VAL A 144 14.58 19.14 30.10
CA VAL A 144 16.00 19.11 29.71
C VAL A 144 16.50 20.43 29.10
N ILE A 145 15.78 21.00 28.13
CA ILE A 145 16.20 22.25 27.47
C ILE A 145 16.24 23.46 28.44
N PRO A 146 15.28 23.64 29.37
CA PRO A 146 15.39 24.62 30.44
C PRO A 146 16.60 24.39 31.38
N TYR A 147 16.85 23.13 31.78
CA TYR A 147 18.01 22.78 32.60
C TYR A 147 19.33 23.09 31.89
N LEU A 148 19.48 22.69 30.61
CA LEU A 148 20.68 22.96 29.81
C LEU A 148 20.90 24.47 29.65
N ARG A 149 19.85 25.27 29.37
CA ARG A 149 19.96 26.74 29.32
C ARG A 149 20.49 27.33 30.63
N LYS A 150 19.97 26.87 31.78
CA LYS A 150 20.43 27.35 33.10
C LYS A 150 21.87 26.93 33.40
N ARG A 151 22.26 25.69 33.10
CA ARG A 151 23.60 25.15 33.40
C ARG A 151 24.69 25.74 32.51
N LEU A 152 24.38 25.97 31.23
CA LEU A 152 25.38 26.32 30.21
C LEU A 152 25.52 27.84 29.99
N GLY A 153 24.64 28.66 30.59
CA GLY A 153 24.66 30.11 30.45
C GLY A 153 24.33 30.64 29.04
N VAL A 154 23.91 29.79 28.10
CA VAL A 154 23.80 30.18 26.68
C VAL A 154 22.59 31.09 26.45
N GLN A 155 22.87 32.39 26.38
CA GLN A 155 22.12 33.32 25.56
C GLN A 155 22.73 33.29 24.16
N GLY A 156 21.91 33.06 23.14
CA GLY A 156 22.39 32.72 21.80
C GLY A 156 21.34 31.98 20.98
N GLU A 157 20.80 32.66 19.98
CA GLU A 157 19.83 32.10 19.02
C GLU A 157 20.48 31.93 17.65
N ILE A 158 20.43 30.70 17.12
CA ILE A 158 20.81 30.42 15.73
C ILE A 158 19.57 30.57 14.85
N ARG A 159 19.60 31.51 13.92
CA ARG A 159 18.58 31.68 12.87
C ARG A 159 19.06 31.06 11.56
N LEU A 160 18.11 30.48 10.84
CA LEU A 160 18.31 29.87 9.53
C LEU A 160 17.28 30.41 8.56
N ARG A 161 17.76 31.00 7.47
CA ARG A 161 17.00 31.43 6.29
C ARG A 161 17.34 30.47 5.14
N VAL A 162 16.35 30.07 4.34
CA VAL A 162 16.53 29.09 3.25
C VAL A 162 15.89 29.60 1.96
N LEU A 163 16.67 30.21 1.09
CA LEU A 163 16.22 30.64 -0.24
C LEU A 163 15.96 29.42 -1.12
N LYS A 164 14.87 29.47 -1.90
CA LYS A 164 14.41 28.37 -2.73
C LYS A 164 14.68 28.69 -4.19
N THR A 165 15.52 27.90 -4.86
CA THR A 165 15.91 28.14 -6.25
C THR A 165 15.38 27.09 -7.22
N VAL A 166 15.19 27.48 -8.49
CA VAL A 166 14.81 26.60 -9.59
C VAL A 166 15.56 27.00 -10.86
N GLY A 167 15.81 26.04 -11.76
CA GLY A 167 16.45 26.29 -13.06
C GLY A 167 17.98 26.38 -13.05
N LEU A 168 18.62 26.53 -11.88
CA LEU A 168 20.07 26.45 -11.70
C LEU A 168 20.47 25.15 -11.01
N GLY A 169 21.56 24.53 -11.47
CA GLY A 169 22.18 23.37 -10.82
C GLY A 169 23.09 23.78 -9.65
N GLU A 170 23.33 22.87 -8.71
CA GLU A 170 24.08 23.16 -7.47
C GLU A 170 25.48 23.72 -7.74
N SER A 171 26.25 23.13 -8.66
CA SER A 171 27.58 23.63 -9.04
C SER A 171 27.55 25.09 -9.52
N ARG A 172 26.54 25.47 -10.31
CA ARG A 172 26.39 26.85 -10.82
C ARG A 172 25.98 27.84 -9.74
N ILE A 173 25.28 27.39 -8.70
CA ILE A 173 24.98 28.20 -7.52
C ILE A 173 26.23 28.34 -6.64
N GLY A 174 27.04 27.28 -6.51
CA GLY A 174 28.35 27.32 -5.86
C GLY A 174 29.31 28.32 -6.53
N GLU A 175 29.40 28.31 -7.86
CA GLU A 175 30.19 29.28 -8.64
C GLU A 175 29.77 30.75 -8.37
N LEU A 176 28.47 31.02 -8.31
CA LEU A 176 27.94 32.39 -8.13
C LEU A 176 28.05 32.92 -6.69
N LEU A 177 28.27 32.03 -5.72
CA LEU A 177 28.26 32.31 -4.27
C LEU A 177 29.53 31.83 -3.55
N ALA A 178 30.64 31.59 -4.28
CA ALA A 178 31.85 30.97 -3.72
C ALA A 178 32.45 31.79 -2.56
N ASP A 179 32.40 33.12 -2.66
CA ASP A 179 32.79 34.09 -1.65
C ASP A 179 31.95 34.04 -0.35
N PHE A 180 30.70 33.58 -0.44
CA PHE A 180 29.83 33.39 0.73
C PHE A 180 30.02 32.04 1.44
N MET A 181 30.69 31.07 0.79
CA MET A 181 30.84 29.69 1.29
C MET A 181 32.16 29.47 2.05
N GLU A 182 32.89 30.53 2.39
CA GLU A 182 34.13 30.44 3.17
C GLU A 182 33.91 29.89 4.59
N LYS A 183 34.84 29.03 5.04
CA LYS A 183 34.75 28.37 6.34
C LYS A 183 35.06 29.32 7.49
N GLY A 184 34.02 29.72 8.22
CA GLY A 184 34.14 30.52 9.45
C GLY A 184 33.27 31.77 9.48
N ALA A 185 32.68 32.16 8.34
CA ALA A 185 31.80 33.32 8.25
C ALA A 185 30.51 33.16 9.08
N ASN A 186 30.03 34.28 9.64
CA ASN A 186 28.75 34.42 10.32
C ASN A 186 28.02 35.66 9.75
N PRO A 187 26.97 35.51 8.93
CA PRO A 187 26.29 34.25 8.60
C PRO A 187 27.13 33.27 7.77
N THR A 188 26.93 31.98 8.00
CA THR A 188 27.47 30.89 7.17
C THR A 188 26.49 30.58 6.03
N VAL A 189 26.99 30.42 4.80
CA VAL A 189 26.17 30.08 3.63
C VAL A 189 26.53 28.70 3.07
N GLY A 190 25.55 27.98 2.53
CA GLY A 190 25.77 26.70 1.84
C GLY A 190 24.53 26.19 1.11
N THR A 191 24.69 25.29 0.15
CA THR A 191 23.58 24.69 -0.62
C THR A 191 23.07 23.38 -0.03
N LEU A 192 21.90 22.95 -0.52
CA LEU A 192 21.50 21.55 -0.57
C LEU A 192 20.67 21.27 -1.84
N ALA A 193 21.17 20.41 -2.71
CA ALA A 193 20.40 19.93 -3.85
C ALA A 193 19.20 19.04 -3.45
N HIS A 194 18.13 19.18 -4.22
CA HIS A 194 16.94 18.34 -4.19
C HIS A 194 16.48 18.03 -5.62
N LEU A 195 15.56 17.08 -5.80
CA LEU A 195 15.05 16.73 -7.13
C LEU A 195 14.23 17.88 -7.73
N GLY A 196 14.87 18.70 -8.58
CA GLY A 196 14.26 19.82 -9.31
C GLY A 196 14.34 21.19 -8.63
N GLN A 197 15.05 21.33 -7.50
CA GLN A 197 15.30 22.61 -6.82
C GLN A 197 16.64 22.55 -6.08
N VAL A 198 17.24 23.70 -5.77
CA VAL A 198 18.35 23.79 -4.81
C VAL A 198 17.96 24.76 -3.68
N ASP A 199 18.18 24.35 -2.45
CA ASP A 199 18.02 25.21 -1.27
C ASP A 199 19.35 25.95 -1.01
N VAL A 200 19.34 27.28 -0.90
CA VAL A 200 20.50 28.07 -0.42
C VAL A 200 20.23 28.50 1.02
N ARG A 201 21.07 28.06 1.93
CA ARG A 201 20.93 28.24 3.38
C ARG A 201 21.84 29.35 3.87
N ILE A 202 21.31 30.24 4.69
CA ILE A 202 22.02 31.33 5.35
C ILE A 202 21.75 31.18 6.85
N ALA A 203 22.78 30.85 7.62
CA ALA A 203 22.67 30.58 9.06
C ALA A 203 23.47 31.61 9.86
N ALA A 204 22.80 32.36 10.74
CA ALA A 204 23.45 33.36 11.60
C ALA A 204 23.30 32.98 13.08
N LYS A 205 24.36 33.23 13.85
CA LYS A 205 24.39 33.11 15.31
C LYS A 205 24.55 34.50 15.91
N ALA A 206 23.65 34.87 16.82
CA ALA A 206 23.74 36.07 17.64
C ALA A 206 23.02 35.85 18.97
N ASP A 207 23.08 36.81 19.89
CA ASP A 207 22.51 36.67 21.24
C ASP A 207 20.97 36.59 21.25
N ASP A 208 20.33 37.23 20.27
CA ASP A 208 18.88 37.26 20.10
C ASP A 208 18.41 37.10 18.63
N ALA A 209 17.15 36.72 18.45
CA ALA A 209 16.50 36.54 17.15
C ALA A 209 16.65 37.72 16.17
N ALA A 210 16.51 38.96 16.64
CA ALA A 210 16.57 40.15 15.80
C ALA A 210 18.02 40.53 15.45
N SER A 211 18.99 40.27 16.34
CA SER A 211 20.41 40.36 15.98
C SER A 211 20.79 39.34 14.91
N ALA A 212 20.31 38.09 15.02
CA ALA A 212 20.59 37.08 14.01
C ALA A 212 19.89 37.40 12.66
N GLU A 213 18.66 37.93 12.68
CA GLU A 213 17.97 38.40 11.47
C GLU A 213 18.67 39.61 10.81
N ARG A 214 19.23 40.54 11.61
CA ARG A 214 20.05 41.66 11.12
C ARG A 214 21.31 41.20 10.37
N LEU A 215 21.93 40.09 10.79
CA LEU A 215 23.07 39.49 10.10
C LEU A 215 22.65 38.79 8.79
N ILE A 216 21.50 38.12 8.77
CA ILE A 216 20.98 37.42 7.58
C ILE A 216 20.56 38.39 6.48
N ALA A 217 19.86 39.48 6.81
CA ALA A 217 19.23 40.38 5.84
C ALA A 217 20.14 40.92 4.71
N PRO A 218 21.37 41.43 4.96
CA PRO A 218 22.25 41.88 3.88
C PRO A 218 22.72 40.73 2.99
N VAL A 219 23.07 39.58 3.58
CA VAL A 219 23.51 38.38 2.85
C VAL A 219 22.37 37.80 1.99
N GLU A 220 21.15 37.76 2.51
CA GLU A 220 19.97 37.39 1.72
C GLU A 220 19.73 38.36 0.54
N THR A 221 19.94 39.66 0.74
CA THR A 221 19.73 40.68 -0.30
C THR A 221 20.72 40.50 -1.45
N GLU A 222 22.01 40.31 -1.15
CA GLU A 222 23.06 40.14 -2.15
C GLU A 222 22.94 38.79 -2.89
N ILE A 223 22.66 37.69 -2.18
CA ILE A 223 22.41 36.38 -2.80
C ILE A 223 21.18 36.44 -3.74
N ARG A 224 20.13 37.18 -3.36
CA ARG A 224 18.97 37.41 -4.24
C ARG A 224 19.31 38.23 -5.48
N ALA A 225 20.18 39.23 -5.35
CA ALA A 225 20.63 40.03 -6.50
C ALA A 225 21.41 39.18 -7.52
N ARG A 226 22.31 38.31 -7.04
CA ARG A 226 23.14 37.43 -7.89
C ARG A 226 22.39 36.27 -8.53
N LEU A 227 21.42 35.67 -7.82
CA LEU A 227 20.64 34.54 -8.32
C LEU A 227 19.37 34.96 -9.09
N GLY A 228 18.89 36.20 -8.89
CA GLY A 228 17.77 36.80 -9.62
C GLY A 228 16.48 35.95 -9.63
N ASP A 229 15.85 35.86 -10.79
CA ASP A 229 14.59 35.14 -11.01
C ASP A 229 14.66 33.63 -10.71
N ALA A 230 15.85 33.05 -10.51
CA ALA A 230 15.97 31.67 -10.03
C ALA A 230 15.41 31.50 -8.61
N VAL A 231 15.44 32.55 -7.76
CA VAL A 231 14.97 32.50 -6.37
C VAL A 231 13.45 32.72 -6.30
N PHE A 232 12.69 31.65 -6.42
CA PHE A 232 11.23 31.71 -6.40
C PHE A 232 10.62 31.98 -5.02
N GLY A 233 11.33 31.72 -3.91
CA GLY A 233 10.79 31.85 -2.56
C GLY A 233 11.81 31.75 -1.42
N ALA A 234 11.33 31.71 -0.18
CA ALA A 234 12.13 31.53 1.03
C ALA A 234 11.45 30.63 2.07
N ASP A 235 12.28 29.96 2.88
CA ASP A 235 12.01 29.08 4.03
C ASP A 235 10.96 28.00 3.77
N ASP A 236 9.73 28.45 3.87
CA ASP A 236 8.50 27.71 4.05
C ASP A 236 7.59 27.79 2.81
N ALA A 237 7.99 28.60 1.81
CA ALA A 237 7.37 28.71 0.49
C ALA A 237 7.60 27.45 -0.35
N THR A 238 6.66 27.16 -1.25
CA THR A 238 6.81 26.12 -2.28
C THR A 238 6.52 26.70 -3.65
N LEU A 239 7.00 26.04 -4.71
CA LEU A 239 6.81 26.51 -6.08
C LEU A 239 5.31 26.64 -6.42
N GLU A 240 4.47 25.76 -5.87
CA GLU A 240 3.02 25.80 -6.00
C GLU A 240 2.38 27.00 -5.29
N THR A 241 2.89 27.44 -4.13
CA THR A 241 2.34 28.63 -3.44
C THR A 241 2.69 29.91 -4.18
N GLU A 242 3.91 30.02 -4.72
CA GLU A 242 4.36 31.23 -5.41
C GLU A 242 3.80 31.36 -6.83
N ILE A 243 3.62 30.24 -7.56
CA ILE A 243 2.83 30.25 -8.81
C ILE A 243 1.38 30.71 -8.53
N ALA A 244 0.76 30.23 -7.45
CA ALA A 244 -0.59 30.64 -7.05
C ALA A 244 -0.67 32.12 -6.58
N ALA A 245 0.43 32.67 -6.03
CA ALA A 245 0.55 34.09 -5.73
C ALA A 245 0.77 34.93 -7.00
N GLY A 246 1.58 34.46 -7.95
CA GLY A 246 1.88 35.09 -9.23
C GLY A 246 0.63 35.31 -10.08
N ASP A 247 -0.19 34.28 -10.28
CA ASP A 247 -1.46 34.40 -11.04
C ASP A 247 -2.41 35.43 -10.38
N ARG A 248 -2.46 35.49 -9.04
CA ARG A 248 -3.24 36.53 -8.32
C ARG A 248 -2.72 37.94 -8.56
N ARG A 249 -1.39 38.14 -8.61
CA ARG A 249 -0.78 39.45 -8.94
C ARG A 249 -1.04 39.82 -10.42
N GLY A 250 -0.92 38.87 -11.34
CA GLY A 250 -1.21 39.04 -12.77
C GLY A 250 -2.68 39.41 -13.05
N ARG A 251 -3.63 38.71 -12.43
CA ARG A 251 -5.07 39.00 -12.54
C ARG A 251 -5.46 40.35 -11.93
N ARG A 252 -4.74 40.85 -10.92
CA ARG A 252 -4.92 42.23 -10.42
C ARG A 252 -4.41 43.27 -11.43
N ARG A 253 -3.19 43.12 -11.96
CA ARG A 253 -2.66 44.06 -12.99
C ARG A 253 -3.58 44.14 -14.22
N ARG A 254 -4.08 43.01 -14.73
CA ARG A 254 -5.00 42.96 -15.90
C ARG A 254 -6.42 43.55 -15.67
N ARG A 255 -6.78 43.97 -14.45
CA ARG A 255 -8.05 44.68 -14.16
C ARG A 255 -7.88 46.20 -13.94
N GLY A 256 -6.65 46.72 -13.94
CA GLY A 256 -6.36 48.11 -13.57
C GLY A 256 -6.25 49.12 -14.71
N GLN A 257 -6.26 48.69 -15.98
CA GLN A 257 -6.01 49.57 -17.13
C GLN A 257 -7.11 49.45 -18.20
N ARG A 258 -7.98 50.46 -18.27
CA ARG A 258 -8.75 50.79 -19.48
C ARG A 258 -7.89 51.74 -20.33
N PRO A 259 -7.60 51.45 -21.61
CA PRO A 259 -6.99 52.44 -22.49
C PRO A 259 -8.00 53.56 -22.84
N PRO A 260 -7.60 54.83 -22.91
CA PRO A 260 -8.47 55.92 -23.35
C PRO A 260 -8.69 55.90 -24.87
N ARG A 261 -9.82 56.47 -25.33
CA ARG A 261 -10.10 56.67 -26.76
C ARG A 261 -9.45 57.96 -27.27
N ARG A 262 -8.57 57.85 -28.27
CA ARG A 262 -8.32 58.83 -29.35
C ARG A 262 -8.25 58.02 -30.65
N VAL A 263 -9.02 58.33 -31.70
CA VAL A 263 -8.90 59.49 -32.60
C VAL A 263 -7.47 59.57 -33.16
N GLY A 264 -7.33 59.29 -34.46
CA GLY A 264 -6.04 59.02 -35.10
C GLY A 264 -5.56 60.11 -36.06
N ALA A 265 -4.31 59.93 -36.51
CA ALA A 265 -3.66 60.62 -37.62
C ALA A 265 -2.76 59.61 -38.37
N GLY A 266 -2.15 60.00 -39.49
CA GLY A 266 -1.36 59.10 -40.35
C GLY A 266 -0.09 58.53 -39.67
N GLY A 267 0.64 57.60 -40.28
CA GLY A 267 0.48 56.99 -41.61
C GLY A 267 1.82 56.42 -42.12
N VAL A 268 1.92 56.17 -43.45
CA VAL A 268 3.18 55.97 -44.20
C VAL A 268 3.94 54.62 -44.06
N ARG A 269 3.54 53.68 -44.94
CA ARG A 269 4.39 52.86 -45.86
C ARG A 269 5.37 51.75 -45.37
N ARG A 270 5.09 50.53 -45.90
CA ARG A 270 5.98 49.59 -46.68
C ARG A 270 7.09 48.86 -45.88
N ARG A 271 7.56 47.63 -46.20
CA ARG A 271 7.45 46.61 -47.30
C ARG A 271 7.83 45.22 -46.66
N HIS A 272 7.69 44.00 -47.22
CA HIS A 272 7.08 43.38 -48.43
C HIS A 272 6.62 41.91 -48.10
N ARG A 273 5.87 41.18 -48.95
CA ARG A 273 6.24 39.97 -49.76
C ARG A 273 7.32 39.01 -49.18
N ALA A 274 7.26 37.68 -49.34
CA ALA A 274 6.27 36.70 -49.86
C ALA A 274 6.73 35.26 -49.46
N GLY A 275 6.04 34.13 -49.69
CA GLY A 275 4.74 33.80 -50.32
C GLY A 275 4.00 32.71 -49.53
N ARG A 276 2.71 32.40 -49.75
CA ARG A 276 2.06 31.77 -50.92
C ARG A 276 2.58 30.36 -51.27
N PHE A 277 1.77 29.36 -50.92
CA PHE A 277 1.21 28.45 -51.93
C PHE A 277 -0.33 28.50 -51.86
N LEU A 278 -1.03 27.93 -52.85
CA LEU A 278 -2.46 28.17 -53.11
C LEU A 278 -3.25 26.88 -53.37
N GLY A 279 -4.57 26.94 -53.14
CA GLY A 279 -5.56 25.93 -53.54
C GLY A 279 -6.55 25.60 -52.42
N GLY A 280 -7.87 25.70 -52.59
CA GLY A 280 -8.65 26.24 -53.71
C GLY A 280 -10.14 25.87 -53.59
N GLY A 281 -11.07 26.75 -54.02
CA GLY A 281 -12.53 26.55 -53.90
C GLY A 281 -13.07 26.87 -52.49
N ALA A 282 -14.16 27.60 -52.23
CA ALA A 282 -15.29 28.10 -53.05
C ALA A 282 -16.26 27.01 -53.57
N SER A 283 -17.59 27.16 -53.52
CA SER A 283 -18.42 28.20 -52.84
C SER A 283 -19.93 27.91 -52.90
N GLY A 284 -20.68 28.27 -51.84
CA GLY A 284 -22.11 28.63 -51.93
C GLY A 284 -23.15 27.48 -51.86
N ALA A 285 -24.46 27.77 -51.80
CA ALA A 285 -25.14 29.04 -51.50
C ALA A 285 -26.67 28.90 -51.27
N ARG A 286 -27.22 29.63 -50.26
CA ARG A 286 -28.66 30.04 -50.12
C ARG A 286 -29.66 28.86 -49.96
N ARG A 287 -30.96 29.02 -49.60
CA ARG A 287 -31.80 30.14 -49.07
C ARG A 287 -32.26 29.72 -47.64
N GLN A 288 -32.50 30.58 -46.64
CA GLN A 288 -33.41 31.74 -46.50
C GLN A 288 -34.83 31.34 -46.04
N ASP A 289 -35.47 32.23 -45.26
CA ASP A 289 -36.85 32.16 -44.71
C ASP A 289 -37.11 31.05 -43.65
N GLY A 290 -38.08 31.16 -42.74
CA GLY A 290 -38.97 32.28 -42.36
C GLY A 290 -39.79 31.88 -41.11
N GLY A 291 -40.08 32.80 -40.20
CA GLY A 291 -40.75 32.48 -38.91
C GLY A 291 -42.27 32.66 -38.93
N GLY A 292 -43.05 31.71 -38.38
CA GLY A 292 -44.51 31.89 -38.29
C GLY A 292 -45.37 30.76 -37.68
N ILE A 293 -45.52 30.77 -36.35
CA ILE A 293 -46.82 30.90 -35.65
C ILE A 293 -47.97 29.87 -35.90
N ARG A 294 -48.47 29.27 -34.78
CA ARG A 294 -49.85 28.70 -34.52
C ARG A 294 -50.23 27.34 -35.17
N ARG A 295 -51.18 26.54 -34.63
CA ARG A 295 -51.75 26.33 -33.26
C ARG A 295 -52.69 25.09 -33.30
N ALA A 296 -53.28 24.73 -32.13
CA ALA A 296 -54.60 24.07 -31.97
C ALA A 296 -54.72 22.60 -32.43
N ASP A 297 -55.61 21.76 -31.90
CA ASP A 297 -56.44 21.78 -30.66
C ASP A 297 -56.73 20.29 -30.26
N ALA A 298 -57.37 19.89 -29.15
CA ALA A 298 -58.36 20.58 -28.31
C ALA A 298 -58.31 20.20 -26.81
N CYS A 299 -59.08 20.96 -26.03
CA CYS A 299 -59.49 20.74 -24.63
C CYS A 299 -60.96 20.18 -24.63
N PRO A 300 -61.86 20.30 -23.61
CA PRO A 300 -61.76 20.91 -22.27
C PRO A 300 -62.27 20.04 -21.09
N GLY A 301 -62.04 20.53 -19.86
CA GLY A 301 -62.56 19.90 -18.62
C GLY A 301 -62.24 20.69 -17.35
N CYS A 302 -63.09 21.68 -17.05
CA CYS A 302 -63.27 22.40 -15.80
C CYS A 302 -63.60 21.48 -14.59
N GLY A 303 -63.48 21.89 -13.31
CA GLY A 303 -62.95 23.12 -12.71
C GLY A 303 -63.41 23.31 -11.23
N ARG A 304 -62.94 24.40 -10.57
CA ARG A 304 -63.26 24.87 -9.19
C ARG A 304 -62.64 24.10 -8.01
N GLY A 305 -62.40 24.79 -6.88
CA GLY A 305 -61.99 24.22 -5.59
C GLY A 305 -60.96 25.06 -4.80
N GLU A 306 -61.41 26.06 -4.02
CA GLU A 306 -60.55 26.90 -3.16
C GLU A 306 -60.72 26.63 -1.65
N VAL A 307 -59.85 27.25 -0.83
CA VAL A 307 -59.95 27.47 0.63
C VAL A 307 -59.65 26.25 1.55
N GLY A 308 -58.94 26.49 2.67
CA GLY A 308 -58.76 25.45 3.72
C GLY A 308 -57.69 25.68 4.80
N ARG A 309 -57.71 26.77 5.57
CA ARG A 309 -56.86 26.94 6.78
C ARG A 309 -57.65 26.73 8.08
N ARG A 310 -57.18 25.83 8.97
CA ARG A 310 -57.26 25.77 10.47
C ARG A 310 -56.79 24.36 10.89
N ARG A 311 -56.02 24.05 11.95
CA ARG A 311 -55.84 24.55 13.35
C ARG A 311 -57.08 24.42 14.25
N HIS A 312 -57.12 23.42 15.14
CA HIS A 312 -57.07 23.59 16.61
C HIS A 312 -57.13 22.23 17.38
N GLY A 313 -56.64 22.24 18.64
CA GLY A 313 -57.02 21.30 19.72
C GLY A 313 -56.18 20.01 19.85
N GLY A 314 -55.93 19.45 21.05
CA GLY A 314 -56.15 19.97 22.43
C GLY A 314 -56.69 18.91 23.40
N GLY A 315 -56.07 18.75 24.58
CA GLY A 315 -56.41 17.75 25.62
C GLY A 315 -55.39 16.59 25.67
N GLU A 316 -54.84 16.08 26.79
CA GLU A 316 -55.38 15.74 28.14
C GLU A 316 -56.16 14.40 28.16
N LEU A 317 -56.03 13.44 29.10
CA LEU A 317 -55.26 13.23 30.36
C LEU A 317 -54.77 11.73 30.42
N ALA A 318 -54.31 11.14 31.54
CA ALA A 318 -53.12 11.37 32.37
C ALA A 318 -53.05 10.29 33.50
N ARG A 319 -51.84 9.84 33.90
CA ARG A 319 -51.55 8.98 35.10
C ARG A 319 -52.07 7.51 35.01
N ALA A 320 -51.66 6.52 35.81
CA ALA A 320 -50.84 6.52 37.04
C ALA A 320 -49.96 5.25 37.27
N CYS A 321 -49.15 5.33 38.33
CA CYS A 321 -48.45 4.32 39.18
C CYS A 321 -49.07 2.90 39.36
N ALA A 322 -48.39 1.87 39.92
CA ALA A 322 -46.95 1.60 40.18
C ALA A 322 -46.69 0.15 40.71
N ARG A 323 -45.41 -0.28 40.71
CA ARG A 323 -44.67 -1.26 41.57
C ARG A 323 -45.43 -2.35 42.38
N HIS A 324 -44.94 -3.61 42.30
CA HIS A 324 -44.43 -4.51 43.38
C HIS A 324 -43.55 -5.59 42.66
N VAL A 325 -42.36 -6.06 43.11
CA VAL A 325 -41.91 -6.76 44.34
C VAL A 325 -42.44 -8.22 44.44
N ALA A 326 -41.69 -9.26 44.84
CA ALA A 326 -40.35 -9.81 44.46
C ALA A 326 -39.97 -11.03 45.37
N ALA A 327 -39.03 -11.87 44.90
CA ALA A 327 -38.16 -12.82 45.66
C ALA A 327 -38.70 -14.19 46.19
N ASP A 328 -37.73 -15.13 46.36
CA ASP A 328 -37.68 -16.31 47.26
C ASP A 328 -38.71 -17.49 47.07
N ARG A 329 -38.44 -18.77 47.45
CA ARG A 329 -37.16 -19.51 47.70
C ARG A 329 -37.34 -21.05 47.59
N ALA A 330 -36.19 -21.73 47.43
CA ALA A 330 -35.82 -23.13 47.70
C ALA A 330 -36.83 -24.20 48.22
N GLY A 331 -36.72 -25.42 47.64
CA GLY A 331 -36.44 -26.63 48.45
C GLY A 331 -37.41 -27.83 48.44
N ASP A 332 -36.91 -28.99 47.96
CA ASP A 332 -37.11 -30.37 48.50
C ASP A 332 -38.56 -30.96 48.60
N ARG A 333 -38.83 -32.29 48.65
CA ARG A 333 -38.02 -33.53 48.68
C ARG A 333 -38.84 -34.73 48.18
N ARG A 334 -38.14 -35.81 47.75
CA ARG A 334 -38.54 -37.25 47.58
C ARG A 334 -38.70 -37.74 46.13
N ARG A 335 -38.44 -39.03 45.78
CA ARG A 335 -37.27 -39.92 46.02
C ARG A 335 -37.53 -41.33 45.41
N GLN A 336 -36.71 -41.78 44.46
CA GLN A 336 -36.24 -43.17 44.20
C GLN A 336 -35.25 -43.04 42.99
N ARG A 337 -33.93 -43.23 43.12
CA ARG A 337 -33.12 -44.48 43.12
C ARG A 337 -33.49 -45.41 41.93
N GLN A 338 -32.55 -45.86 41.07
CA GLN A 338 -31.14 -46.29 41.29
C GLN A 338 -30.19 -45.73 40.19
N ARG A 339 -28.93 -45.31 40.46
CA ARG A 339 -27.62 -46.02 40.25
C ARG A 339 -27.49 -46.79 38.90
N ARG A 340 -26.38 -46.73 38.12
CA ARG A 340 -24.99 -46.23 38.36
C ARG A 340 -24.18 -46.03 37.03
N SER A 341 -23.12 -45.19 37.08
CA SER A 341 -21.91 -45.13 36.19
C SER A 341 -22.00 -44.65 34.71
N ARG A 342 -20.93 -43.96 34.26
CA ARG A 342 -20.64 -43.51 32.87
C ARG A 342 -19.77 -44.53 32.11
N PRO A 343 -19.70 -44.47 30.76
CA PRO A 343 -18.40 -44.25 30.10
C PRO A 343 -18.44 -43.22 28.94
N GLY A 344 -17.27 -42.89 28.38
CA GLY A 344 -17.11 -41.96 27.24
C GLY A 344 -17.06 -42.65 25.85
N PRO A 345 -16.90 -41.87 24.76
CA PRO A 345 -16.93 -42.37 23.39
C PRO A 345 -15.69 -43.19 23.01
N ARG A 346 -15.85 -44.07 22.00
CA ARG A 346 -14.86 -45.06 21.56
C ARG A 346 -14.13 -44.66 20.27
N VAL A 347 -12.90 -45.15 20.11
CA VAL A 347 -12.15 -45.19 18.84
C VAL A 347 -11.77 -46.65 18.53
N PRO A 348 -11.92 -47.16 17.30
CA PRO A 348 -11.40 -48.46 16.89
C PRO A 348 -9.89 -48.36 16.58
N LEU A 349 -9.01 -48.99 17.36
CA LEU A 349 -8.59 -50.40 17.29
C LEU A 349 -7.57 -50.73 16.16
N ARG A 350 -6.28 -50.76 16.55
CA ARG A 350 -5.22 -51.58 15.93
C ARG A 350 -4.80 -52.69 16.91
N ARG A 351 -4.51 -53.89 16.38
CA ARG A 351 -3.98 -55.12 17.04
C ARG A 351 -3.49 -56.05 15.90
N ARG A 352 -2.45 -56.88 15.97
CA ARG A 352 -1.32 -57.19 16.91
C ARG A 352 -0.02 -57.18 16.04
N SER A 353 1.20 -57.61 16.40
CA SER A 353 1.80 -58.45 17.47
C SER A 353 3.26 -57.95 17.70
N ALA A 354 3.76 -57.78 18.92
CA ALA A 354 4.44 -58.77 19.80
C ALA A 354 5.97 -58.90 19.55
N LEU A 355 6.75 -59.15 20.61
CA LEU A 355 8.22 -59.08 20.64
C LEU A 355 8.88 -60.45 20.84
N HIS A 356 10.12 -60.60 20.34
CA HIS A 356 11.24 -61.27 21.03
C HIS A 356 12.57 -60.66 20.54
N ALA A 357 13.70 -60.97 21.19
CA ALA A 357 14.96 -60.22 21.05
C ALA A 357 16.21 -61.10 21.12
N ASP A 358 17.27 -60.60 20.45
CA ASP A 358 18.71 -60.81 20.68
C ASP A 358 19.36 -62.21 20.53
N PRO A 359 20.70 -62.29 20.32
CA PRO A 359 21.68 -61.23 19.98
C PRO A 359 22.56 -61.57 18.73
N ASP A 360 23.74 -60.94 18.66
CA ASP A 360 24.95 -61.26 17.87
C ASP A 360 25.03 -60.86 16.38
N GLY A 361 26.19 -60.32 15.97
CA GLY A 361 26.62 -60.22 14.55
C GLY A 361 26.98 -58.82 14.01
N HIS A 362 28.22 -58.37 14.23
CA HIS A 362 28.92 -57.37 13.40
C HIS A 362 30.26 -57.95 12.92
N PRO A 363 30.82 -57.52 11.78
CA PRO A 363 30.18 -57.07 10.53
C PRO A 363 30.78 -57.78 9.29
N ALA A 364 30.23 -57.53 8.10
CA ALA A 364 30.87 -57.92 6.83
C ALA A 364 30.68 -56.84 5.75
N ALA A 365 31.74 -56.51 5.02
CA ALA A 365 31.69 -55.58 3.90
C ALA A 365 31.46 -56.34 2.59
N GLY A 366 30.59 -55.81 1.72
CA GLY A 366 30.31 -56.37 0.39
C GLY A 366 29.97 -55.26 -0.59
N SER A 367 30.80 -55.10 -1.62
CA SER A 367 30.70 -54.00 -2.59
C SER A 367 29.80 -54.35 -3.78
N HIS A 368 28.68 -53.66 -3.95
CA HIS A 368 27.95 -53.62 -5.22
C HIS A 368 27.40 -52.22 -5.51
N SER A 369 27.86 -51.63 -6.62
CA SER A 369 27.29 -50.42 -7.22
C SER A 369 26.13 -50.80 -8.15
N PRO A 370 24.94 -50.19 -8.01
CA PRO A 370 23.90 -50.23 -9.02
C PRO A 370 23.89 -48.92 -9.81
N ASP A 371 24.53 -48.91 -10.97
CA ASP A 371 24.46 -47.78 -11.91
C ASP A 371 23.39 -48.01 -12.99
N ALA A 372 23.01 -46.96 -13.71
CA ALA A 372 22.16 -46.99 -14.91
C ALA A 372 20.73 -47.58 -14.77
N ALA A 373 19.86 -46.86 -14.05
CA ALA A 373 18.43 -46.80 -14.37
C ALA A 373 18.05 -45.34 -14.68
N GLY A 374 17.47 -45.08 -15.86
CA GLY A 374 17.35 -43.73 -16.43
C GLY A 374 16.37 -42.81 -15.70
N GLY A 375 16.85 -42.07 -14.70
CA GLY A 375 16.12 -40.94 -14.14
C GLY A 375 16.08 -39.78 -15.15
N ALA A 376 14.88 -39.35 -15.55
CA ALA A 376 14.71 -38.09 -16.26
C ALA A 376 15.18 -36.95 -15.35
N ALA A 377 16.20 -36.19 -15.79
CA ALA A 377 16.76 -35.12 -14.99
C ALA A 377 15.71 -34.02 -14.77
N LEU A 378 15.21 -33.87 -13.54
CA LEU A 378 14.53 -32.64 -13.13
C LEU A 378 15.55 -31.51 -13.24
N MET A 379 15.48 -30.73 -14.31
CA MET A 379 16.35 -29.56 -14.48
C MET A 379 16.10 -28.58 -13.33
N ALA A 380 17.18 -28.09 -12.72
CA ALA A 380 17.09 -27.27 -11.52
C ALA A 380 16.31 -25.98 -11.80
N VAL A 381 15.23 -25.76 -11.03
CA VAL A 381 14.48 -24.49 -11.06
C VAL A 381 15.44 -23.36 -10.69
N ALA A 382 15.43 -22.27 -11.46
CA ALA A 382 16.37 -21.15 -11.24
C ALA A 382 16.15 -20.50 -9.85
N PRO A 383 17.23 -20.07 -9.15
CA PRO A 383 17.11 -19.40 -7.86
C PRO A 383 16.23 -18.14 -7.90
N SER A 384 15.26 -18.04 -7.01
CA SER A 384 14.24 -16.99 -7.03
C SER A 384 14.18 -16.16 -5.74
N ALA A 385 13.61 -14.96 -5.83
CA ALA A 385 13.41 -14.09 -4.68
C ALA A 385 12.41 -14.66 -3.66
N SER A 386 11.48 -15.52 -4.11
CA SER A 386 10.43 -16.14 -3.30
C SER A 386 10.98 -17.08 -2.21
N TYR A 387 12.10 -17.74 -2.52
CA TYR A 387 12.85 -18.61 -1.59
C TYR A 387 14.18 -17.96 -1.18
N SER A 388 14.16 -16.63 -0.94
CA SER A 388 15.34 -15.89 -0.52
C SER A 388 15.53 -15.94 0.99
N ILE A 389 16.68 -16.47 1.41
CA ILE A 389 17.10 -16.56 2.81
C ILE A 389 18.12 -15.46 3.14
N ALA A 390 18.01 -14.89 4.34
CA ALA A 390 19.04 -14.06 4.95
C ALA A 390 19.81 -14.92 5.96
N VAL A 391 21.07 -15.25 5.63
CA VAL A 391 21.95 -16.08 6.46
C VAL A 391 22.91 -15.16 7.21
N ARG A 392 22.77 -15.07 8.54
CA ARG A 392 23.74 -14.37 9.38
C ARG A 392 24.92 -15.30 9.66
N VAL A 393 26.10 -14.97 9.15
CA VAL A 393 27.34 -15.74 9.30
C VAL A 393 28.38 -14.96 10.10
N GLU A 394 28.94 -15.61 11.10
CA GLU A 394 30.19 -15.21 11.74
C GLU A 394 31.35 -15.89 11.01
N ILE A 395 32.30 -15.10 10.54
CA ILE A 395 33.42 -15.54 9.70
C ILE A 395 34.73 -15.13 10.39
N ARG A 396 35.73 -16.01 10.47
CA ARG A 396 37.05 -15.64 11.00
C ARG A 396 37.66 -14.49 10.19
N ASN A 397 38.14 -13.44 10.86
CA ASN A 397 38.72 -12.26 10.22
C ASN A 397 40.10 -12.55 9.63
N ARG A 398 40.12 -13.16 8.44
CA ARG A 398 41.29 -13.39 7.60
C ARG A 398 40.94 -13.16 6.13
N PRO A 399 41.88 -12.67 5.30
CA PRO A 399 41.68 -12.56 3.85
C PRO A 399 41.20 -13.88 3.22
N GLY A 400 40.40 -13.77 2.16
CA GLY A 400 39.84 -14.92 1.43
C GLY A 400 38.69 -15.67 2.13
N MET A 401 38.44 -15.48 3.43
CA MET A 401 37.38 -16.20 4.15
C MET A 401 35.96 -15.89 3.64
N LEU A 402 35.68 -14.63 3.28
CA LEU A 402 34.42 -14.27 2.61
C LEU A 402 34.32 -14.89 1.20
N GLY A 403 35.45 -15.00 0.50
CA GLY A 403 35.52 -15.66 -0.80
C GLY A 403 35.08 -17.12 -0.70
N ARG A 404 35.59 -17.87 0.29
CA ARG A 404 35.18 -19.26 0.54
C ARG A 404 33.67 -19.39 0.82
N VAL A 405 33.10 -18.44 1.56
CA VAL A 405 31.65 -18.40 1.82
C VAL A 405 30.85 -18.15 0.54
N ALA A 406 31.30 -17.21 -0.31
CA ALA A 406 30.66 -16.95 -1.60
C ALA A 406 30.79 -18.13 -2.58
N SER A 407 31.97 -18.73 -2.70
CA SER A 407 32.21 -19.94 -3.51
C SER A 407 31.30 -21.08 -3.07
N ALA A 408 31.22 -21.38 -1.77
CA ALA A 408 30.36 -22.47 -1.27
C ALA A 408 28.86 -22.24 -1.52
N ILE A 409 28.40 -21.00 -1.65
CA ILE A 409 27.02 -20.68 -2.05
C ILE A 409 26.83 -20.91 -3.56
N GLY A 410 27.74 -20.39 -4.39
CA GLY A 410 27.68 -20.57 -5.85
C GLY A 410 27.83 -22.03 -6.28
N GLU A 411 28.74 -22.78 -5.65
CA GLU A 411 28.92 -24.23 -5.84
C GLU A 411 27.74 -25.08 -5.35
N ALA A 412 26.84 -24.51 -4.54
CA ALA A 412 25.57 -25.14 -4.17
C ALA A 412 24.44 -24.82 -5.16
N GLY A 413 24.63 -23.83 -6.06
CA GLY A 413 23.61 -23.32 -6.97
C GLY A 413 22.85 -22.08 -6.44
N GLY A 414 23.25 -21.50 -5.30
CA GLY A 414 22.62 -20.31 -4.74
C GLY A 414 23.10 -19.01 -5.38
N ASP A 415 22.17 -18.08 -5.64
CA ASP A 415 22.49 -16.74 -6.16
C ASP A 415 22.61 -15.72 -5.01
N ILE A 416 23.71 -14.97 -4.97
CA ILE A 416 24.05 -14.05 -3.87
C ILE A 416 23.52 -12.64 -4.19
N GLY A 417 22.48 -12.21 -3.49
CA GLY A 417 21.85 -10.90 -3.70
C GLY A 417 22.52 -9.73 -2.97
N ALA A 418 22.91 -9.92 -1.70
CA ALA A 418 23.51 -8.86 -0.86
C ALA A 418 24.42 -9.46 0.22
N VAL A 419 25.46 -8.71 0.64
CA VAL A 419 26.49 -9.13 1.59
C VAL A 419 26.82 -7.99 2.55
N ASP A 420 25.99 -7.82 3.57
CA ASP A 420 26.03 -6.69 4.50
C ASP A 420 26.96 -6.96 5.68
N LEU A 421 27.73 -5.94 6.09
CA LEU A 421 28.63 -6.02 7.24
C LEU A 421 27.91 -5.57 8.51
N VAL A 422 27.72 -6.48 9.46
CA VAL A 422 27.02 -6.22 10.72
C VAL A 422 27.98 -5.81 11.84
N GLU A 423 29.11 -6.52 11.97
CA GLU A 423 30.12 -6.24 12.99
C GLU A 423 31.51 -6.72 12.52
N SER A 424 32.57 -6.06 12.95
CA SER A 424 33.96 -6.45 12.66
C SER A 424 34.81 -6.35 13.93
N GLN A 425 35.46 -7.44 14.29
CA GLN A 425 36.35 -7.57 15.45
C GLN A 425 37.72 -8.09 14.99
N ARG A 426 38.71 -8.16 15.90
CA ARG A 426 40.10 -8.55 15.54
C ARG A 426 40.22 -9.99 15.03
N ASP A 427 39.40 -10.92 15.50
CA ASP A 427 39.44 -12.35 15.12
C ASP A 427 38.23 -12.81 14.27
N ARG A 428 37.13 -12.05 14.25
CA ARG A 428 35.83 -12.40 13.63
C ARG A 428 35.16 -11.22 12.93
N VAL A 429 34.31 -11.52 11.96
CA VAL A 429 33.47 -10.58 11.21
C VAL A 429 32.07 -11.19 11.11
N LEU A 430 31.04 -10.44 11.49
CA LEU A 430 29.64 -10.84 11.38
C LEU A 430 29.04 -10.20 10.13
N ARG A 431 28.45 -11.01 9.25
CA ARG A 431 27.81 -10.56 8.01
C ARG A 431 26.42 -11.17 7.86
N ASP A 432 25.52 -10.43 7.24
CA ASP A 432 24.28 -10.96 6.70
C ASP A 432 24.46 -11.19 5.20
N ILE A 433 24.10 -12.38 4.73
CA ILE A 433 24.18 -12.74 3.32
C ILE A 433 22.79 -13.10 2.84
N THR A 434 22.25 -12.29 1.93
CA THR A 434 21.01 -12.59 1.23
C THR A 434 21.33 -13.54 0.08
N VAL A 435 20.79 -14.75 0.13
CA VAL A 435 20.89 -15.76 -0.92
C VAL A 435 19.49 -16.01 -1.50
N LYS A 436 19.39 -16.29 -2.79
CA LYS A 436 18.20 -16.86 -3.45
C LYS A 436 18.43 -18.37 -3.61
N ALA A 437 17.42 -19.18 -3.31
CA ALA A 437 17.39 -20.61 -3.61
C ALA A 437 16.31 -20.92 -4.66
N SER A 438 16.34 -22.13 -5.22
CA SER A 438 15.26 -22.65 -6.08
C SER A 438 13.97 -22.93 -5.29
N ASP A 439 14.15 -23.37 -4.04
CA ASP A 439 13.13 -23.85 -3.11
C ASP A 439 13.71 -23.89 -1.67
N SER A 440 12.88 -24.21 -0.69
CA SER A 440 13.29 -24.28 0.73
C SER A 440 14.27 -25.41 1.06
N VAL A 441 14.30 -26.50 0.30
CA VAL A 441 15.23 -27.63 0.52
C VAL A 441 16.62 -27.25 0.06
N HIS A 442 16.76 -26.66 -1.13
CA HIS A 442 18.00 -26.06 -1.62
C HIS A 442 18.48 -24.94 -0.68
N GLY A 443 17.59 -24.08 -0.18
CA GLY A 443 17.92 -23.10 0.86
C GLY A 443 18.56 -23.74 2.11
N GLN A 444 18.03 -24.87 2.56
CA GLN A 444 18.59 -25.62 3.69
C GLN A 444 19.91 -26.34 3.34
N GLN A 445 20.10 -26.79 2.09
CA GLN A 445 21.37 -27.36 1.60
C GLN A 445 22.50 -26.32 1.59
N ILE A 446 22.25 -25.11 1.06
CA ILE A 446 23.20 -23.97 1.11
C ILE A 446 23.62 -23.71 2.57
N VAL A 447 22.65 -23.58 3.48
CA VAL A 447 22.89 -23.37 4.91
C VAL A 447 23.73 -24.48 5.53
N ASN A 448 23.51 -25.74 5.14
CA ASN A 448 24.28 -26.87 5.67
C ASN A 448 25.71 -26.90 5.13
N ARG A 449 25.94 -26.57 3.85
CA ARG A 449 27.29 -26.40 3.27
C ARG A 449 28.05 -25.25 3.94
N LEU A 450 27.37 -24.13 4.24
CA LEU A 450 27.95 -23.01 4.99
C LEU A 450 28.39 -23.39 6.42
N LYS A 451 27.67 -24.30 7.10
CA LYS A 451 28.06 -24.83 8.43
C LYS A 451 29.31 -25.71 8.39
N GLN A 452 29.69 -26.26 7.23
CA GLN A 452 30.86 -27.14 7.07
C GLN A 452 32.17 -26.36 6.84
N ILE A 453 32.12 -25.05 6.56
CA ILE A 453 33.32 -24.25 6.28
C ILE A 453 34.09 -23.98 7.58
N ALA A 454 35.29 -24.57 7.70
CA ALA A 454 36.16 -24.35 8.86
C ALA A 454 36.48 -22.86 9.08
N GLY A 455 36.07 -22.32 10.23
CA GLY A 455 36.20 -20.89 10.55
C GLY A 455 34.99 -20.03 10.16
N VAL A 456 33.85 -20.64 9.82
CA VAL A 456 32.54 -20.00 9.65
C VAL A 456 31.55 -20.61 10.66
N ARG A 457 30.65 -19.79 11.19
CA ARG A 457 29.56 -20.19 12.08
C ARG A 457 28.27 -19.51 11.63
N VAL A 458 27.30 -20.29 11.13
CA VAL A 458 25.95 -19.77 10.88
C VAL A 458 25.31 -19.44 12.22
N VAL A 459 24.92 -18.18 12.41
CA VAL A 459 24.37 -17.63 13.67
C VAL A 459 22.85 -17.63 13.63
N ASN A 460 22.26 -17.27 12.49
CA ASN A 460 20.82 -17.29 12.26
C ASN A 460 20.52 -17.51 10.76
N VAL A 461 19.33 -18.03 10.45
CA VAL A 461 18.78 -18.09 9.09
C VAL A 461 17.34 -17.60 9.17
N SER A 462 17.01 -16.57 8.40
CA SER A 462 15.65 -16.07 8.28
C SER A 462 15.18 -16.17 6.83
N ASP A 463 14.05 -16.82 6.60
CA ASP A 463 13.35 -16.73 5.31
C ASP A 463 12.75 -15.32 5.15
N ARG A 464 13.07 -14.64 4.05
CA ARG A 464 12.68 -13.23 3.84
C ARG A 464 11.20 -13.07 3.50
N THR A 465 10.57 -14.10 2.93
CA THR A 465 9.12 -14.14 2.69
C THR A 465 8.37 -14.26 4.02
N PHE A 466 8.85 -15.08 4.95
CA PHE A 466 8.29 -15.15 6.31
C PHE A 466 8.54 -13.86 7.12
N LEU A 467 9.74 -13.26 7.02
CA LEU A 467 10.02 -11.96 7.68
C LEU A 467 9.04 -10.86 7.21
N MET A 468 8.69 -10.83 5.93
CA MET A 468 7.73 -9.87 5.36
C MET A 468 6.29 -10.06 5.87
N HIS A 469 5.98 -11.18 6.51
CA HIS A 469 4.66 -11.50 7.06
C HIS A 469 4.55 -11.33 8.59
N LEU A 470 5.62 -10.92 9.28
CA LEU A 470 5.61 -10.70 10.72
C LEU A 470 4.69 -9.52 11.10
N GLY A 471 3.50 -9.84 11.61
CA GLY A 471 2.48 -8.85 11.97
C GLY A 471 1.44 -8.56 10.87
N GLY A 472 1.50 -9.28 9.73
CA GLY A 472 0.66 -9.03 8.56
C GLY A 472 1.22 -7.93 7.64
N LYS A 473 0.62 -7.76 6.46
CA LYS A 473 1.12 -6.85 5.41
C LYS A 473 0.42 -5.49 5.33
N ILE A 474 -0.64 -5.27 6.11
CA ILE A 474 -1.49 -4.07 6.02
C ILE A 474 -1.88 -3.55 7.41
N GLU A 475 -2.00 -2.23 7.56
CA GLU A 475 -2.46 -1.58 8.79
C GLU A 475 -3.45 -0.43 8.50
N ILE A 476 -4.11 0.09 9.55
CA ILE A 476 -5.13 1.13 9.44
C ILE A 476 -4.58 2.49 9.91
N HIS A 477 -4.61 3.49 9.03
CA HIS A 477 -4.18 4.86 9.36
C HIS A 477 -5.32 5.87 9.36
N ASN A 478 -5.23 6.85 10.27
CA ASN A 478 -6.19 7.96 10.35
C ASN A 478 -6.02 8.99 9.22
N LYS A 479 -7.00 9.05 8.30
CA LYS A 479 -7.07 10.04 7.22
C LYS A 479 -7.16 11.49 7.71
N VAL A 480 -7.72 11.72 8.90
CA VAL A 480 -7.74 13.00 9.60
C VAL A 480 -7.14 12.78 11.00
N PRO A 481 -6.01 13.43 11.35
CA PRO A 481 -5.33 13.15 12.60
C PRO A 481 -5.95 13.92 13.77
N VAL A 482 -6.40 13.20 14.80
CA VAL A 482 -7.02 13.76 16.02
C VAL A 482 -5.94 14.23 16.99
N ARG A 483 -5.90 15.53 17.33
CA ARG A 483 -4.83 16.13 18.16
C ARG A 483 -5.31 17.11 19.23
N THR A 484 -6.57 17.52 19.20
CA THR A 484 -7.20 18.48 20.13
C THR A 484 -8.56 17.97 20.60
N ARG A 485 -9.14 18.62 21.63
CA ARG A 485 -10.52 18.34 22.05
C ARG A 485 -11.54 18.68 20.95
N ASP A 486 -11.24 19.67 20.11
CA ASP A 486 -12.09 20.09 19.00
C ASP A 486 -12.03 19.10 17.83
N ASP A 487 -10.84 18.55 17.53
CA ASP A 487 -10.72 17.46 16.55
C ASP A 487 -11.58 16.26 17.01
N LEU A 488 -11.47 15.87 18.28
CA LEU A 488 -12.21 14.76 18.87
C LEU A 488 -13.73 15.00 18.85
N SER A 489 -14.17 16.21 19.22
CA SER A 489 -15.60 16.57 19.25
C SER A 489 -16.22 16.68 17.85
N MET A 490 -15.40 16.83 16.80
CA MET A 490 -15.84 16.78 15.40
C MET A 490 -15.85 15.36 14.81
N VAL A 491 -14.81 14.53 15.03
CA VAL A 491 -14.75 13.17 14.48
C VAL A 491 -15.60 12.16 15.27
N TYR A 492 -15.90 12.47 16.52
CA TYR A 492 -16.68 11.63 17.43
C TYR A 492 -17.78 12.46 18.12
N THR A 493 -18.19 12.08 19.33
CA THR A 493 -19.26 12.75 20.08
C THR A 493 -18.87 14.19 20.49
N PRO A 494 -19.77 15.19 20.36
CA PRO A 494 -21.13 15.10 19.83
C PRO A 494 -21.23 15.33 18.30
N GLY A 495 -20.20 15.86 17.65
CA GLY A 495 -20.26 16.39 16.27
C GLY A 495 -20.65 15.35 15.22
N VAL A 496 -20.19 14.09 15.38
CA VAL A 496 -20.47 12.97 14.47
C VAL A 496 -21.98 12.64 14.37
N ALA A 497 -22.77 12.93 15.41
CA ALA A 497 -24.21 12.66 15.41
C ALA A 497 -24.94 13.35 14.23
N ARG A 498 -24.48 14.55 13.83
CA ARG A 498 -25.02 15.26 12.66
C ARG A 498 -24.72 14.55 11.34
N VAL A 499 -23.59 13.85 11.25
CA VAL A 499 -23.23 13.01 10.09
C VAL A 499 -24.11 11.77 10.06
N CYS A 500 -24.33 11.11 11.20
CA CYS A 500 -25.23 9.97 11.32
C CYS A 500 -26.68 10.33 10.93
N LEU A 501 -27.20 11.46 11.42
CA LEU A 501 -28.53 11.97 11.04
C LEU A 501 -28.59 12.28 9.54
N ALA A 502 -27.59 12.94 8.96
CA ALA A 502 -27.54 13.21 7.53
C ALA A 502 -27.56 11.93 6.67
N ILE A 503 -26.97 10.82 7.13
CA ILE A 503 -26.99 9.52 6.42
C ILE A 503 -28.31 8.75 6.66
N ARG A 504 -28.93 8.91 7.84
CA ARG A 504 -30.29 8.40 8.12
C ARG A 504 -31.30 9.01 7.14
N ASP A 505 -31.21 10.32 6.93
CA ASP A 505 -32.13 11.10 6.10
C ASP A 505 -31.87 10.90 4.59
N ASP A 506 -30.64 10.52 4.21
CA ASP A 506 -30.22 10.29 2.82
C ASP A 506 -29.06 9.27 2.78
N ARG A 507 -29.38 8.00 2.51
CA ARG A 507 -28.43 6.88 2.55
C ARG A 507 -27.27 7.01 1.55
N GLU A 508 -27.45 7.68 0.41
CA GLU A 508 -26.39 7.90 -0.59
C GLU A 508 -25.27 8.83 -0.09
N ARG A 509 -25.50 9.55 1.02
CA ARG A 509 -24.44 10.31 1.71
C ARG A 509 -23.40 9.43 2.38
N ALA A 510 -23.66 8.14 2.60
CA ALA A 510 -22.63 7.21 3.08
C ALA A 510 -21.40 7.21 2.15
N PHE A 511 -21.60 7.24 0.83
CA PHE A 511 -20.54 7.36 -0.19
C PHE A 511 -19.88 8.76 -0.29
N ALA A 512 -20.26 9.72 0.56
CA ALA A 512 -19.67 11.06 0.61
C ALA A 512 -19.10 11.42 2.00
N LEU A 513 -19.60 10.78 3.06
CA LEU A 513 -19.29 11.09 4.46
C LEU A 513 -18.60 9.95 5.22
N THR A 514 -18.43 8.76 4.60
CA THR A 514 -17.77 7.60 5.21
C THR A 514 -16.75 6.95 4.26
N ILE A 515 -16.02 5.94 4.75
CA ILE A 515 -15.07 5.16 3.96
C ILE A 515 -15.70 4.40 2.77
N LYS A 516 -17.03 4.18 2.78
CA LYS A 516 -17.80 3.53 1.68
C LYS A 516 -17.51 4.13 0.29
N GLN A 517 -17.07 5.38 0.21
CA GLN A 517 -16.61 6.00 -1.04
C GLN A 517 -15.47 5.24 -1.75
N ASN A 518 -14.57 4.59 -1.00
CA ASN A 518 -13.30 4.09 -1.53
C ASN A 518 -12.92 2.68 -1.05
N THR A 519 -13.75 2.05 -0.24
CA THR A 519 -13.44 0.79 0.46
C THR A 519 -14.07 -0.43 -0.23
N VAL A 520 -13.30 -1.51 -0.37
CA VAL A 520 -13.71 -2.77 -1.02
C VAL A 520 -13.55 -3.94 -0.06
N ALA A 521 -14.55 -4.83 -0.03
CA ALA A 521 -14.44 -6.10 0.67
C ALA A 521 -13.75 -7.13 -0.23
N VAL A 522 -12.69 -7.78 0.24
CA VAL A 522 -12.01 -8.88 -0.44
C VAL A 522 -12.43 -10.17 0.26
N VAL A 523 -13.38 -10.91 -0.32
CA VAL A 523 -14.11 -12.00 0.34
C VAL A 523 -13.68 -13.35 -0.22
N THR A 524 -13.34 -14.27 0.68
CA THR A 524 -13.01 -15.67 0.36
C THR A 524 -13.57 -16.63 1.40
N ASP A 525 -13.71 -17.91 1.07
CA ASP A 525 -13.86 -19.01 2.03
C ASP A 525 -12.60 -19.90 2.13
N GLY A 526 -11.53 -19.55 1.39
CA GLY A 526 -10.25 -20.26 1.38
C GLY A 526 -10.28 -21.63 0.72
N THR A 527 -11.22 -21.88 -0.21
CA THR A 527 -11.45 -23.21 -0.81
C THR A 527 -10.74 -23.44 -2.15
N ALA A 528 -10.19 -22.41 -2.78
CA ALA A 528 -9.41 -22.50 -4.01
C ALA A 528 -8.24 -21.50 -4.02
N VAL A 529 -7.44 -21.49 -2.96
CA VAL A 529 -6.35 -20.51 -2.79
C VAL A 529 -5.20 -20.83 -3.72
N LEU A 530 -4.97 -19.97 -4.73
CA LEU A 530 -3.91 -20.16 -5.73
C LEU A 530 -3.97 -21.57 -6.35
N GLY A 531 -2.83 -22.27 -6.46
CA GLY A 531 -2.75 -23.69 -6.80
C GLY A 531 -2.80 -24.65 -5.60
N LEU A 532 -3.10 -24.16 -4.39
CA LEU A 532 -3.10 -24.95 -3.15
C LEU A 532 -4.46 -25.59 -2.85
N GLY A 533 -5.53 -25.06 -3.43
CA GLY A 533 -6.89 -25.58 -3.26
C GLY A 533 -7.51 -25.18 -1.91
N ASP A 534 -8.10 -26.17 -1.23
CA ASP A 534 -8.90 -25.95 -0.02
C ASP A 534 -8.05 -26.00 1.26
N ILE A 535 -7.48 -24.86 1.62
CA ILE A 535 -6.59 -24.69 2.78
C ILE A 535 -7.27 -23.96 3.97
N GLY A 536 -8.49 -23.45 3.78
CA GLY A 536 -9.26 -22.76 4.81
C GLY A 536 -8.98 -21.26 4.93
N PRO A 537 -9.85 -20.52 5.63
CA PRO A 537 -9.86 -19.05 5.60
C PRO A 537 -8.66 -18.41 6.31
N GLU A 538 -8.15 -19.01 7.39
CA GLU A 538 -6.96 -18.49 8.09
C GLU A 538 -5.71 -18.58 7.21
N ALA A 539 -5.57 -19.66 6.43
CA ALA A 539 -4.46 -19.86 5.51
C ALA A 539 -4.61 -19.06 4.20
N ALA A 540 -5.84 -18.65 3.85
CA ALA A 540 -6.10 -17.71 2.75
C ALA A 540 -5.75 -16.25 3.11
N LEU A 541 -5.79 -15.89 4.40
CA LEU A 541 -5.63 -14.50 4.86
C LEU A 541 -4.36 -13.79 4.33
N PRO A 542 -3.17 -14.42 4.26
CA PRO A 542 -1.99 -13.79 3.67
C PRO A 542 -2.18 -13.39 2.19
N VAL A 543 -2.93 -14.17 1.40
CA VAL A 543 -3.24 -13.84 0.00
C VAL A 543 -4.23 -12.69 -0.08
N MET A 544 -5.25 -12.68 0.79
CA MET A 544 -6.26 -11.60 0.85
C MET A 544 -5.66 -10.27 1.30
N GLU A 545 -4.74 -10.26 2.27
CA GLU A 545 -3.92 -9.09 2.59
C GLU A 545 -3.09 -8.63 1.38
N GLY A 546 -2.54 -9.57 0.61
CA GLY A 546 -1.78 -9.29 -0.61
C GLY A 546 -2.64 -8.57 -1.64
N LYS A 547 -3.80 -9.11 -2.00
CA LYS A 547 -4.73 -8.44 -2.93
C LYS A 547 -5.19 -7.08 -2.37
N ALA A 548 -5.40 -6.94 -1.06
CA ALA A 548 -5.71 -5.65 -0.43
C ALA A 548 -4.57 -4.60 -0.53
N MET A 549 -3.32 -5.01 -0.32
CA MET A 549 -2.13 -4.18 -0.54
C MET A 549 -1.99 -3.75 -2.01
N LEU A 550 -2.28 -4.65 -2.96
CA LEU A 550 -2.21 -4.39 -4.40
C LEU A 550 -3.31 -3.40 -4.86
N PHE A 551 -4.53 -3.50 -4.31
CA PHE A 551 -5.58 -2.47 -4.45
C PHE A 551 -5.09 -1.08 -4.00
N LYS A 552 -4.29 -1.04 -2.94
CA LYS A 552 -3.79 0.20 -2.34
C LYS A 552 -2.68 0.85 -3.16
N GLU A 553 -1.63 0.11 -3.54
CA GLU A 553 -0.50 0.65 -4.32
C GLU A 553 -0.91 1.04 -5.75
N PHE A 554 -1.59 0.17 -6.49
CA PHE A 554 -1.85 0.40 -7.91
C PHE A 554 -3.05 1.32 -8.20
N ALA A 555 -4.01 1.44 -7.26
CA ALA A 555 -5.25 2.19 -7.50
C ALA A 555 -5.70 3.10 -6.34
N ASN A 556 -4.99 3.11 -5.21
CA ASN A 556 -5.40 3.80 -3.98
C ASN A 556 -6.86 3.47 -3.59
N VAL A 557 -7.22 2.19 -3.64
CA VAL A 557 -8.46 1.62 -3.11
C VAL A 557 -8.19 1.09 -1.70
N ASP A 558 -9.11 1.34 -0.76
CA ASP A 558 -8.95 0.99 0.65
C ASP A 558 -9.59 -0.39 0.92
N ALA A 559 -8.94 -1.46 0.47
CA ALA A 559 -9.46 -2.82 0.53
C ALA A 559 -9.25 -3.49 1.91
N PHE A 560 -10.18 -4.37 2.31
CA PHE A 560 -10.14 -5.13 3.56
C PHE A 560 -10.39 -6.62 3.32
N PRO A 561 -9.56 -7.54 3.87
CA PRO A 561 -9.76 -8.98 3.76
C PRO A 561 -10.90 -9.46 4.67
N LEU A 562 -11.78 -10.31 4.15
CA LEU A 562 -12.89 -10.97 4.84
C LEU A 562 -12.88 -12.47 4.50
N CYS A 563 -12.08 -13.23 5.23
CA CYS A 563 -12.01 -14.68 5.09
C CYS A 563 -13.11 -15.32 5.96
N LEU A 564 -14.02 -16.08 5.34
CA LEU A 564 -15.24 -16.58 5.99
C LEU A 564 -15.08 -18.05 6.40
N ALA A 565 -15.31 -18.35 7.69
CA ALA A 565 -15.29 -19.69 8.26
C ALA A 565 -16.56 -20.51 7.93
N THR A 566 -16.95 -20.54 6.66
CA THR A 566 -18.11 -21.28 6.16
C THR A 566 -17.97 -21.58 4.67
N LYS A 567 -18.34 -22.80 4.26
CA LYS A 567 -18.41 -23.24 2.85
C LYS A 567 -19.86 -23.31 2.33
N ASP A 568 -20.81 -22.97 3.20
CA ASP A 568 -22.23 -22.88 2.93
C ASP A 568 -22.54 -21.60 2.13
N VAL A 569 -23.15 -21.76 0.96
CA VAL A 569 -23.43 -20.67 0.01
C VAL A 569 -24.43 -19.67 0.57
N ASP A 570 -25.47 -20.13 1.26
CA ASP A 570 -26.48 -19.24 1.86
C ASP A 570 -25.84 -18.35 2.94
N LYS A 571 -25.00 -18.94 3.81
CA LYS A 571 -24.28 -18.21 4.86
C LYS A 571 -23.25 -17.24 4.30
N ILE A 572 -22.54 -17.59 3.22
CA ILE A 572 -21.62 -16.64 2.53
C ILE A 572 -22.43 -15.46 1.97
N VAL A 573 -23.51 -15.74 1.23
CA VAL A 573 -24.35 -14.70 0.60
C VAL A 573 -25.00 -13.79 1.66
N GLU A 574 -25.52 -14.36 2.74
CA GLU A 574 -26.08 -13.61 3.87
C GLU A 574 -25.01 -12.74 4.56
N THR A 575 -23.87 -13.31 4.91
CA THR A 575 -22.79 -12.59 5.62
C THR A 575 -22.31 -11.38 4.80
N VAL A 576 -22.08 -11.56 3.49
CA VAL A 576 -21.68 -10.45 2.61
C VAL A 576 -22.77 -9.39 2.50
N LYS A 577 -24.06 -9.78 2.44
CA LYS A 577 -25.19 -8.83 2.45
C LYS A 577 -25.28 -8.03 3.77
N LEU A 578 -24.99 -8.64 4.91
CA LEU A 578 -25.00 -7.98 6.21
C LEU A 578 -23.85 -6.96 6.36
N VAL A 579 -22.66 -7.23 5.82
CA VAL A 579 -21.50 -6.30 5.91
C VAL A 579 -21.39 -5.29 4.77
N ALA A 580 -22.09 -5.51 3.64
CA ALA A 580 -22.14 -4.61 2.47
C ALA A 580 -22.39 -3.11 2.77
N PRO A 581 -23.14 -2.68 3.82
CA PRO A 581 -23.28 -1.27 4.16
C PRO A 581 -21.97 -0.49 4.28
N ALA A 582 -20.87 -1.11 4.74
CA ALA A 582 -19.57 -0.45 4.89
C ALA A 582 -18.80 -0.25 3.56
N PHE A 583 -19.08 -1.06 2.54
CA PHE A 583 -18.24 -1.18 1.33
C PHE A 583 -18.83 -0.50 0.09
N GLY A 584 -17.97 0.03 -0.77
CA GLY A 584 -18.32 0.58 -2.08
C GLY A 584 -18.34 -0.46 -3.21
N GLY A 585 -17.87 -1.68 -2.95
CA GLY A 585 -17.88 -2.83 -3.84
C GLY A 585 -17.38 -4.09 -3.14
N VAL A 586 -17.63 -5.25 -3.74
CA VAL A 586 -17.21 -6.57 -3.24
C VAL A 586 -16.38 -7.27 -4.31
N ASN A 587 -15.24 -7.81 -3.89
CA ASN A 587 -14.31 -8.59 -4.71
C ASN A 587 -14.26 -10.01 -4.15
N LEU A 588 -14.75 -10.99 -4.90
CA LEU A 588 -14.74 -12.41 -4.54
C LEU A 588 -13.44 -13.06 -5.03
N GLU A 589 -12.83 -13.89 -4.19
CA GLU A 589 -11.47 -14.43 -4.39
C GLU A 589 -11.31 -15.85 -3.86
N ASP A 590 -10.54 -16.68 -4.58
CA ASP A 590 -10.10 -18.01 -4.12
C ASP A 590 -11.27 -18.91 -3.63
N ILE A 591 -12.46 -18.78 -4.23
CA ILE A 591 -13.66 -19.58 -3.94
C ILE A 591 -13.83 -20.67 -5.00
N ALA A 592 -13.91 -21.93 -4.56
CA ALA A 592 -14.02 -23.08 -5.45
C ALA A 592 -15.29 -23.06 -6.34
N ALA A 593 -15.08 -23.39 -7.61
CA ALA A 593 -16.17 -23.71 -8.53
C ALA A 593 -16.87 -25.03 -8.12
N PRO A 594 -18.17 -25.21 -8.38
CA PRO A 594 -19.07 -24.26 -9.04
C PRO A 594 -19.71 -23.21 -8.10
N ARG A 595 -19.54 -23.35 -6.77
CA ARG A 595 -20.21 -22.51 -5.75
C ARG A 595 -20.00 -21.01 -5.96
N CYS A 596 -18.79 -20.62 -6.39
CA CYS A 596 -18.43 -19.23 -6.66
C CYS A 596 -19.34 -18.52 -7.69
N PHE A 597 -19.90 -19.24 -8.67
CA PHE A 597 -20.86 -18.68 -9.63
C PHE A 597 -22.22 -18.39 -9.01
N GLU A 598 -22.69 -19.25 -8.10
CA GLU A 598 -23.97 -19.03 -7.41
C GLU A 598 -23.85 -17.85 -6.43
N ILE A 599 -22.74 -17.81 -5.67
CA ILE A 599 -22.39 -16.71 -4.77
C ILE A 599 -22.33 -15.38 -5.54
N GLU A 600 -21.58 -15.31 -6.66
CA GLU A 600 -21.51 -14.09 -7.47
C GLU A 600 -22.90 -13.70 -8.01
N THR A 601 -23.64 -14.65 -8.59
CA THR A 601 -24.96 -14.39 -9.19
C THR A 601 -25.97 -13.86 -8.18
N ARG A 602 -26.02 -14.46 -6.98
CA ARG A 602 -26.93 -14.04 -5.90
C ARG A 602 -26.54 -12.68 -5.32
N LEU A 603 -25.25 -12.45 -5.06
CA LEU A 603 -24.78 -11.15 -4.56
C LEU A 603 -24.99 -10.01 -5.58
N ARG A 604 -24.81 -10.28 -6.88
CA ARG A 604 -25.07 -9.29 -7.95
C ARG A 604 -26.53 -8.92 -8.14
N LYS A 605 -27.44 -9.80 -7.72
CA LYS A 605 -28.89 -9.57 -7.73
C LYS A 605 -29.34 -8.81 -6.47
N ASP A 606 -28.76 -9.15 -5.33
CA ASP A 606 -29.25 -8.71 -4.02
C ASP A 606 -28.56 -7.43 -3.48
N LEU A 607 -27.43 -7.01 -4.05
CA LEU A 607 -26.67 -5.82 -3.62
C LEU A 607 -26.85 -4.61 -4.53
N ASP A 608 -26.79 -3.41 -3.94
CA ASP A 608 -26.75 -2.14 -4.68
C ASP A 608 -25.32 -1.71 -5.07
N ILE A 609 -24.31 -2.50 -4.72
CA ILE A 609 -22.88 -2.26 -4.95
C ILE A 609 -22.29 -3.31 -5.89
N PRO A 610 -21.31 -2.96 -6.73
CA PRO A 610 -20.75 -3.88 -7.71
C PRO A 610 -20.01 -5.03 -7.03
N VAL A 611 -20.30 -6.22 -7.51
CA VAL A 611 -19.63 -7.47 -7.15
C VAL A 611 -18.82 -7.93 -8.36
N PHE A 612 -17.57 -8.28 -8.14
CA PHE A 612 -16.63 -8.81 -9.13
C PHE A 612 -15.95 -10.05 -8.55
N HIS A 613 -15.53 -10.98 -9.39
CA HIS A 613 -14.72 -12.13 -8.98
C HIS A 613 -13.48 -12.15 -9.87
N ASP A 614 -12.30 -12.02 -9.27
CA ASP A 614 -11.07 -11.75 -10.04
C ASP A 614 -10.59 -12.98 -10.82
N ASP A 615 -10.56 -14.14 -10.16
CA ASP A 615 -10.17 -15.43 -10.78
C ASP A 615 -11.15 -15.91 -11.86
N GLN A 616 -12.30 -15.24 -12.02
CA GLN A 616 -13.18 -15.36 -13.17
C GLN A 616 -12.95 -14.23 -14.17
N HIS A 617 -13.40 -13.02 -13.83
CA HIS A 617 -13.55 -11.91 -14.78
C HIS A 617 -12.25 -11.12 -14.95
N GLY A 618 -11.40 -11.06 -13.92
CA GLY A 618 -10.06 -10.47 -14.00
C GLY A 618 -9.17 -11.24 -14.95
N THR A 619 -9.04 -12.56 -14.74
CA THR A 619 -8.29 -13.45 -15.65
C THR A 619 -8.82 -13.37 -17.08
N ALA A 620 -10.15 -13.48 -17.28
CA ALA A 620 -10.78 -13.38 -18.60
C ALA A 620 -10.47 -12.03 -19.30
N VAL A 621 -10.47 -10.91 -18.57
CA VAL A 621 -10.14 -9.58 -19.09
C VAL A 621 -8.68 -9.48 -19.54
N VAL A 622 -7.73 -10.00 -18.76
CA VAL A 622 -6.29 -9.92 -19.12
C VAL A 622 -5.95 -10.89 -20.26
N VAL A 623 -6.56 -12.08 -20.29
CA VAL A 623 -6.46 -13.03 -21.42
C VAL A 623 -6.96 -12.39 -22.72
N LEU A 624 -8.13 -11.73 -22.70
CA LEU A 624 -8.63 -11.00 -23.87
C LEU A 624 -7.71 -9.83 -24.25
N ALA A 625 -7.13 -9.12 -23.29
CA ALA A 625 -6.19 -8.03 -23.57
C ALA A 625 -4.93 -8.53 -24.31
N ALA A 626 -4.33 -9.63 -23.84
CA ALA A 626 -3.18 -10.27 -24.49
C ALA A 626 -3.56 -10.77 -25.91
N LEU A 627 -4.71 -11.44 -26.05
CA LEU A 627 -5.19 -11.94 -27.34
C LEU A 627 -5.43 -10.81 -28.36
N LEU A 628 -6.03 -9.70 -27.95
CA LEU A 628 -6.26 -8.52 -28.80
C LEU A 628 -4.96 -7.89 -29.32
N ASN A 629 -3.82 -8.13 -28.66
CA ASN A 629 -2.51 -7.70 -29.12
C ASN A 629 -1.80 -8.79 -29.95
N ALA A 630 -1.83 -10.05 -29.52
CA ALA A 630 -1.29 -11.18 -30.28
C ALA A 630 -1.91 -11.28 -31.69
N LEU A 631 -3.23 -11.07 -31.83
CA LEU A 631 -3.93 -11.10 -33.13
C LEU A 631 -3.46 -10.02 -34.11
N LYS A 632 -2.94 -8.88 -33.63
CA LYS A 632 -2.35 -7.82 -34.49
C LYS A 632 -1.02 -8.28 -35.10
N ILE A 633 -0.25 -9.08 -34.37
CA ILE A 633 1.04 -9.63 -34.81
C ILE A 633 0.82 -10.71 -35.86
N VAL A 634 -0.01 -11.71 -35.57
CA VAL A 634 -0.34 -12.80 -36.51
C VAL A 634 -1.32 -12.37 -37.62
N ARG A 635 -1.81 -11.12 -37.58
CA ARG A 635 -2.73 -10.50 -38.55
C ARG A 635 -4.05 -11.28 -38.76
N LYS A 636 -4.56 -11.90 -37.70
CA LYS A 636 -5.81 -12.69 -37.71
C LYS A 636 -6.99 -11.88 -37.17
N HIS A 637 -8.19 -12.18 -37.65
CA HIS A 637 -9.44 -11.55 -37.20
C HIS A 637 -10.12 -12.36 -36.09
N LEU A 638 -10.56 -11.68 -35.03
CA LEU A 638 -11.13 -12.28 -33.81
C LEU A 638 -12.38 -13.13 -34.08
N GLU A 639 -13.14 -12.80 -35.13
CA GLU A 639 -14.38 -13.48 -35.52
C GLU A 639 -14.12 -14.75 -36.37
N LYS A 640 -12.87 -14.98 -36.78
CA LYS A 640 -12.47 -16.06 -37.71
C LYS A 640 -11.55 -17.13 -37.08
N ILE A 641 -10.97 -16.87 -35.91
CA ILE A 641 -10.07 -17.81 -35.23
C ILE A 641 -10.81 -19.00 -34.60
N ARG A 642 -10.15 -20.17 -34.57
CA ARG A 642 -10.48 -21.25 -33.65
C ARG A 642 -9.68 -21.11 -32.35
N VAL A 643 -10.37 -21.15 -31.21
CA VAL A 643 -9.77 -21.14 -29.87
C VAL A 643 -10.02 -22.48 -29.17
N VAL A 644 -9.01 -23.03 -28.51
CA VAL A 644 -9.13 -24.17 -27.58
C VAL A 644 -8.84 -23.66 -26.17
N VAL A 645 -9.72 -23.98 -25.21
CA VAL A 645 -9.58 -23.61 -23.80
C VAL A 645 -9.56 -24.87 -22.94
N THR A 646 -8.48 -25.10 -22.21
CA THR A 646 -8.41 -26.18 -21.20
C THR A 646 -8.73 -25.63 -19.81
N GLY A 647 -9.32 -26.47 -18.94
CA GLY A 647 -9.65 -26.08 -17.57
C GLY A 647 -10.95 -25.29 -17.48
N VAL A 648 -12.07 -25.94 -17.81
CA VAL A 648 -13.41 -25.32 -17.85
C VAL A 648 -14.04 -25.17 -16.45
N GLY A 649 -13.25 -24.64 -15.51
CA GLY A 649 -13.68 -24.19 -14.18
C GLY A 649 -14.09 -22.71 -14.19
N ALA A 650 -13.76 -21.99 -13.11
CA ALA A 650 -14.04 -20.57 -12.94
C ALA A 650 -13.43 -19.71 -14.06
N ALA A 651 -12.10 -19.63 -14.13
CA ALA A 651 -11.37 -18.84 -15.12
C ALA A 651 -11.72 -19.24 -16.57
N GLY A 652 -11.77 -20.55 -16.86
CA GLY A 652 -12.06 -21.05 -18.21
C GLY A 652 -13.47 -20.68 -18.68
N THR A 653 -14.49 -20.88 -17.84
CA THR A 653 -15.89 -20.52 -18.21
C THR A 653 -16.05 -19.01 -18.39
N ALA A 654 -15.41 -18.19 -17.56
CA ALA A 654 -15.43 -16.73 -17.70
C ALA A 654 -14.67 -16.25 -18.94
N THR A 655 -13.55 -16.90 -19.28
CA THR A 655 -12.77 -16.64 -20.50
C THR A 655 -13.57 -17.00 -21.75
N ILE A 656 -14.24 -18.16 -21.77
CA ILE A 656 -15.15 -18.55 -22.86
C ILE A 656 -16.25 -17.49 -23.04
N LYS A 657 -16.86 -17.02 -21.94
CA LYS A 657 -17.90 -15.97 -21.96
C LYS A 657 -17.39 -14.67 -22.59
N ILE A 658 -16.26 -14.13 -22.12
CA ILE A 658 -15.75 -12.85 -22.66
C ILE A 658 -15.29 -12.97 -24.12
N LEU A 659 -14.76 -14.14 -24.53
CA LEU A 659 -14.38 -14.40 -25.91
C LEU A 659 -15.60 -14.39 -26.84
N LEU A 660 -16.68 -15.09 -26.48
CA LEU A 660 -17.96 -15.03 -27.20
C LEU A 660 -18.50 -13.57 -27.25
N SER A 661 -18.59 -12.88 -26.11
CA SER A 661 -19.03 -11.47 -26.02
C SER A 661 -18.13 -10.49 -26.79
N SER A 662 -16.88 -10.86 -27.09
CA SER A 662 -15.94 -10.04 -27.88
C SER A 662 -16.03 -10.29 -29.40
N GLY A 663 -16.65 -11.39 -29.83
CA GLY A 663 -16.88 -11.72 -31.25
C GLY A 663 -16.34 -13.07 -31.72
N VAL A 664 -15.63 -13.84 -30.89
CA VAL A 664 -15.12 -15.17 -31.24
C VAL A 664 -16.28 -16.14 -31.46
N ARG A 665 -16.25 -16.90 -32.57
CA ARG A 665 -17.35 -17.80 -32.98
C ARG A 665 -17.07 -19.28 -32.80
N ASP A 666 -15.80 -19.66 -32.75
CA ASP A 666 -15.35 -21.05 -32.74
C ASP A 666 -14.43 -21.29 -31.55
N ILE A 667 -15.02 -21.80 -30.46
CA ILE A 667 -14.32 -22.14 -29.22
C ILE A 667 -14.58 -23.61 -28.91
N ILE A 668 -13.58 -24.35 -28.44
CA ILE A 668 -13.75 -25.70 -27.87
C ILE A 668 -13.22 -25.70 -26.43
N GLY A 669 -14.11 -25.98 -25.48
CA GLY A 669 -13.72 -26.27 -24.10
C GLY A 669 -13.23 -27.72 -23.96
N VAL A 670 -12.16 -27.93 -23.20
CA VAL A 670 -11.56 -29.25 -22.91
C VAL A 670 -11.34 -29.38 -21.40
N ASP A 671 -11.72 -30.52 -20.85
CA ASP A 671 -11.58 -30.84 -19.43
C ASP A 671 -10.97 -32.24 -19.23
N GLU A 672 -10.96 -32.73 -18.00
CA GLU A 672 -10.41 -34.04 -17.60
C GLU A 672 -11.03 -35.25 -18.31
N HIS A 673 -12.27 -35.12 -18.82
CA HIS A 673 -12.95 -36.13 -19.65
C HIS A 673 -12.81 -35.86 -21.17
N GLY A 674 -11.92 -34.95 -21.59
CA GLY A 674 -11.71 -34.55 -22.99
C GLY A 674 -12.54 -33.35 -23.45
N THR A 675 -12.93 -33.32 -24.73
CA THR A 675 -13.71 -32.21 -25.32
C THR A 675 -15.13 -32.11 -24.76
N ILE A 676 -15.60 -30.88 -24.51
CA ILE A 676 -16.99 -30.59 -24.14
C ILE A 676 -17.86 -30.41 -25.40
N TYR A 677 -18.99 -31.11 -25.46
CA TYR A 677 -19.96 -31.09 -26.57
C TYR A 677 -21.39 -31.41 -26.07
N ARG A 678 -22.42 -31.17 -26.90
CA ARG A 678 -23.83 -31.38 -26.53
C ARG A 678 -24.15 -32.88 -26.45
N GLY A 679 -24.79 -33.31 -25.38
CA GLY A 679 -25.12 -34.73 -25.18
C GLY A 679 -23.92 -35.62 -24.82
N ARG A 680 -22.83 -35.04 -24.29
CA ARG A 680 -21.79 -35.81 -23.59
C ARG A 680 -22.40 -36.49 -22.35
N PRO A 681 -22.14 -37.79 -22.10
CA PRO A 681 -22.85 -38.55 -21.06
C PRO A 681 -22.39 -38.23 -19.63
N GLU A 682 -21.14 -37.80 -19.45
CA GLU A 682 -20.50 -37.64 -18.13
C GLU A 682 -19.76 -36.31 -17.99
N GLY A 683 -19.33 -35.99 -16.76
CA GLY A 683 -18.49 -34.82 -16.47
C GLY A 683 -19.15 -33.45 -16.70
N LEU A 684 -20.48 -33.36 -16.85
CA LEU A 684 -21.20 -32.11 -17.14
C LEU A 684 -22.01 -31.56 -15.95
N ASP A 685 -21.39 -30.67 -15.16
CA ASP A 685 -22.08 -29.74 -14.26
C ASP A 685 -22.87 -28.64 -15.03
N PHE A 686 -23.57 -27.73 -14.34
CA PHE A 686 -24.39 -26.71 -15.00
C PHE A 686 -23.59 -25.69 -15.84
N MET A 687 -22.33 -25.42 -15.48
CA MET A 687 -21.43 -24.51 -16.20
C MET A 687 -20.92 -25.20 -17.46
N LYS A 688 -20.46 -26.44 -17.33
CA LYS A 688 -20.01 -27.29 -18.45
C LYS A 688 -21.15 -27.60 -19.42
N ARG A 689 -22.40 -27.76 -18.94
CA ARG A 689 -23.62 -27.81 -19.79
C ARG A 689 -23.84 -26.51 -20.57
N TRP A 690 -23.68 -25.35 -19.92
CA TRP A 690 -23.75 -24.07 -20.61
C TRP A 690 -22.65 -23.96 -21.69
N VAL A 691 -21.40 -24.32 -21.39
CA VAL A 691 -20.30 -24.36 -22.36
C VAL A 691 -20.61 -25.33 -23.52
N ALA A 692 -21.11 -26.53 -23.25
CA ALA A 692 -21.56 -27.47 -24.28
C ALA A 692 -22.65 -26.89 -25.18
N SER A 693 -23.57 -26.10 -24.62
CA SER A 693 -24.63 -25.44 -25.40
C SER A 693 -24.11 -24.26 -26.24
N ALA A 694 -23.16 -23.48 -25.73
CA ALA A 694 -22.70 -22.22 -26.31
C ALA A 694 -21.44 -22.33 -27.20
N THR A 695 -20.73 -23.45 -27.17
CA THR A 695 -19.44 -23.64 -27.85
C THR A 695 -19.40 -24.93 -28.69
N ASN A 696 -18.23 -25.24 -29.27
CA ASN A 696 -17.95 -26.40 -30.09
C ASN A 696 -18.98 -26.59 -31.23
N PRO A 697 -19.14 -25.61 -32.15
CA PRO A 697 -20.19 -25.63 -33.18
C PRO A 697 -20.09 -26.84 -34.14
N ARG A 698 -18.90 -27.44 -34.28
CA ARG A 698 -18.65 -28.68 -35.06
C ARG A 698 -18.96 -29.98 -34.29
N GLN A 699 -19.23 -29.92 -32.99
CA GLN A 699 -19.35 -31.09 -32.11
C GLN A 699 -18.14 -32.03 -32.18
N VAL A 700 -16.93 -31.46 -32.17
CA VAL A 700 -15.66 -32.21 -32.08
C VAL A 700 -15.66 -33.04 -30.80
N LYS A 701 -15.35 -34.33 -30.93
CA LYS A 701 -15.23 -35.31 -29.84
C LYS A 701 -13.79 -35.85 -29.84
N GLY A 702 -13.15 -35.90 -28.67
CA GLY A 702 -11.81 -36.47 -28.53
C GLY A 702 -11.06 -35.96 -27.31
N ARG A 703 -9.73 -36.03 -27.38
CA ARG A 703 -8.80 -35.44 -26.39
C ARG A 703 -8.33 -34.06 -26.85
N LEU A 704 -7.43 -33.44 -26.08
CA LEU A 704 -6.91 -32.09 -26.34
C LEU A 704 -6.36 -31.92 -27.77
N GLY A 705 -5.52 -32.85 -28.24
CA GLY A 705 -4.94 -32.79 -29.58
C GLY A 705 -5.98 -32.72 -30.70
N ASP A 706 -7.16 -33.31 -30.50
CA ASP A 706 -8.23 -33.37 -31.51
C ASP A 706 -9.04 -32.06 -31.59
N ALA A 707 -9.08 -31.30 -30.49
CA ALA A 707 -9.57 -29.93 -30.49
C ALA A 707 -8.58 -28.97 -31.19
N LEU A 708 -7.28 -29.19 -30.96
CA LEU A 708 -6.16 -28.38 -31.46
C LEU A 708 -5.89 -28.49 -32.96
N GLU A 709 -6.46 -29.50 -33.63
CA GLU A 709 -6.37 -29.71 -35.07
C GLU A 709 -6.82 -28.46 -35.87
N ARG A 710 -5.85 -27.69 -36.40
CA ARG A 710 -6.05 -26.36 -37.02
C ARG A 710 -6.64 -25.30 -36.07
N ALA A 711 -6.30 -25.32 -34.79
CA ALA A 711 -6.59 -24.23 -33.86
C ALA A 711 -5.62 -23.06 -34.02
N ASP A 712 -6.10 -21.81 -33.94
CA ASP A 712 -5.24 -20.62 -33.97
C ASP A 712 -4.68 -20.27 -32.60
N VAL A 713 -5.44 -20.57 -31.54
CA VAL A 713 -5.15 -20.16 -30.17
C VAL A 713 -5.39 -21.32 -29.21
N PHE A 714 -4.41 -21.58 -28.33
CA PHE A 714 -4.57 -22.38 -27.12
C PHE A 714 -4.57 -21.47 -25.90
N ILE A 715 -5.47 -21.75 -24.95
CA ILE A 715 -5.58 -21.07 -23.66
C ILE A 715 -5.63 -22.12 -22.54
N GLY A 716 -4.56 -22.20 -21.77
CA GLY A 716 -4.37 -23.09 -20.63
C GLY A 716 -4.75 -22.43 -19.31
N LEU A 717 -5.75 -22.99 -18.62
CA LEU A 717 -6.21 -22.57 -17.29
C LEU A 717 -6.41 -23.81 -16.39
N SER A 718 -5.43 -24.71 -16.41
CA SER A 718 -5.61 -26.13 -16.02
C SER A 718 -4.44 -26.72 -15.23
N VAL A 719 -3.90 -27.87 -15.64
CA VAL A 719 -2.89 -28.66 -14.91
C VAL A 719 -1.61 -28.80 -15.74
N PRO A 720 -0.43 -28.94 -15.11
CA PRO A 720 0.86 -28.89 -15.82
C PRO A 720 1.07 -30.04 -16.82
N GLY A 721 1.85 -29.75 -17.87
CA GLY A 721 2.37 -30.75 -18.81
C GLY A 721 1.35 -31.43 -19.74
N ILE A 722 0.13 -30.90 -19.87
CA ILE A 722 -0.91 -31.50 -20.75
C ILE A 722 -0.78 -31.16 -22.23
N LEU A 723 -0.04 -30.10 -22.58
CA LEU A 723 0.15 -29.66 -23.96
C LEU A 723 1.54 -30.10 -24.42
N THR A 724 1.63 -30.77 -25.57
CA THR A 724 2.92 -31.22 -26.12
C THR A 724 3.31 -30.46 -27.38
N VAL A 725 4.61 -30.46 -27.69
CA VAL A 725 5.15 -30.02 -28.99
C VAL A 725 4.47 -30.72 -30.18
N ARG A 726 4.02 -31.97 -30.02
CA ARG A 726 3.27 -32.69 -31.06
C ARG A 726 1.89 -32.06 -31.32
N ASP A 727 1.21 -31.62 -30.26
CA ASP A 727 -0.10 -30.98 -30.38
C ASP A 727 0.00 -29.55 -30.92
N ILE A 728 1.02 -28.78 -30.53
CA ILE A 728 1.31 -27.46 -31.11
C ILE A 728 1.56 -27.59 -32.62
N LYS A 729 2.24 -28.66 -33.08
CA LYS A 729 2.44 -28.95 -34.51
C LYS A 729 1.16 -29.34 -35.28
N ARG A 730 0.02 -29.54 -34.61
CA ARG A 730 -1.32 -29.71 -35.23
C ARG A 730 -2.10 -28.40 -35.34
N MET A 731 -1.62 -27.31 -34.73
CA MET A 731 -2.27 -26.00 -34.77
C MET A 731 -2.19 -25.35 -36.17
N ALA A 732 -3.00 -24.32 -36.38
CA ALA A 732 -2.91 -23.48 -37.58
C ALA A 732 -1.59 -22.70 -37.62
N ARG A 733 -1.15 -22.32 -38.83
CA ARG A 733 0.04 -21.48 -39.03
C ARG A 733 0.00 -20.25 -38.12
N ASP A 734 1.16 -19.87 -37.58
CA ASP A 734 1.34 -18.78 -36.62
C ASP A 734 0.49 -18.99 -35.35
N PRO A 735 0.80 -20.01 -34.51
CA PRO A 735 0.02 -20.35 -33.32
C PRO A 735 0.18 -19.32 -32.20
N ILE A 736 -0.89 -19.09 -31.43
CA ILE A 736 -0.85 -18.36 -30.17
C ILE A 736 -1.07 -19.37 -29.03
N VAL A 737 -0.17 -19.40 -28.05
CA VAL A 737 -0.24 -20.35 -26.91
C VAL A 737 -0.11 -19.59 -25.60
N PHE A 738 -1.20 -19.54 -24.84
CA PHE A 738 -1.19 -19.01 -23.47
C PHE A 738 -1.22 -20.19 -22.50
N ALA A 739 -0.14 -20.46 -21.77
CA ALA A 739 -0.03 -21.58 -20.82
C ALA A 739 0.08 -21.02 -19.39
N MET A 740 -1.04 -20.95 -18.68
CA MET A 740 -1.20 -20.13 -17.47
C MET A 740 -1.46 -20.94 -16.19
N ALA A 741 -1.36 -22.27 -16.23
CA ALA A 741 -1.25 -23.06 -15.01
C ALA A 741 -0.04 -22.59 -14.16
N ASN A 742 -0.22 -22.59 -12.84
CA ASN A 742 0.78 -22.14 -11.87
C ASN A 742 0.93 -23.20 -10.76
N PRO A 743 2.14 -23.44 -10.22
CA PRO A 743 3.42 -22.80 -10.56
C PRO A 743 4.10 -23.37 -11.81
N VAL A 744 3.57 -24.46 -12.39
CA VAL A 744 4.09 -25.11 -13.59
C VAL A 744 3.03 -25.00 -14.71
N PRO A 745 3.40 -24.51 -15.91
CA PRO A 745 2.46 -24.30 -17.03
C PRO A 745 2.05 -25.61 -17.74
N GLU A 746 1.04 -25.52 -18.61
CA GLU A 746 0.60 -26.63 -19.48
C GLU A 746 1.69 -27.17 -20.43
N ILE A 747 2.66 -26.33 -20.79
CA ILE A 747 3.92 -26.69 -21.47
C ILE A 747 4.99 -25.67 -21.05
N GLN A 748 6.26 -26.09 -20.94
CA GLN A 748 7.35 -25.16 -20.62
C GLN A 748 7.65 -24.24 -21.82
N PRO A 749 7.94 -22.94 -21.60
CA PRO A 749 8.27 -22.02 -22.69
C PRO A 749 9.45 -22.47 -23.55
N GLU A 750 10.48 -23.07 -22.94
CA GLU A 750 11.69 -23.55 -23.60
C GLU A 750 11.42 -24.68 -24.62
N GLU A 751 10.32 -25.44 -24.42
CA GLU A 751 9.85 -26.46 -25.36
C GLU A 751 8.96 -25.87 -26.47
N ALA A 752 8.19 -24.84 -26.14
CA ALA A 752 7.12 -24.30 -26.99
C ALA A 752 7.58 -23.17 -27.93
N GLU A 753 8.52 -22.32 -27.48
CA GLU A 753 8.95 -21.08 -28.13
C GLU A 753 9.25 -21.25 -29.63
N ARG A 754 10.00 -22.28 -30.00
CA ARG A 754 10.39 -22.58 -31.41
C ARG A 754 9.24 -23.06 -32.30
N HIS A 755 8.03 -23.20 -31.74
CA HIS A 755 6.86 -23.79 -32.39
C HIS A 755 5.60 -22.91 -32.30
N VAL A 756 5.69 -21.74 -31.66
CA VAL A 756 4.58 -20.79 -31.49
C VAL A 756 5.00 -19.42 -32.04
N ARG A 757 4.02 -18.57 -32.39
CA ARG A 757 4.29 -17.18 -32.85
C ARG A 757 4.11 -16.14 -31.75
N VAL A 758 3.26 -16.44 -30.76
CA VAL A 758 3.16 -15.66 -29.52
C VAL A 758 2.95 -16.63 -28.37
N MET A 759 3.80 -16.56 -27.34
CA MET A 759 3.59 -17.27 -26.08
C MET A 759 3.23 -16.29 -24.96
N ALA A 760 2.42 -16.73 -24.00
CA ALA A 760 2.18 -16.04 -22.74
C ALA A 760 2.04 -17.04 -21.59
N THR A 761 2.34 -16.63 -20.36
CA THR A 761 2.20 -17.50 -19.18
C THR A 761 1.62 -16.74 -17.98
N GLY A 762 1.28 -17.45 -16.89
CA GLY A 762 0.95 -16.82 -15.62
C GLY A 762 2.17 -16.33 -14.82
N ARG A 763 3.39 -16.70 -15.24
CA ARG A 763 4.64 -16.55 -14.50
C ARG A 763 5.35 -15.23 -14.79
N SER A 764 5.97 -14.64 -13.76
CA SER A 764 6.61 -13.32 -13.82
C SER A 764 8.05 -13.32 -14.32
N ASP A 765 8.66 -14.49 -14.42
CA ASP A 765 10.03 -14.71 -14.89
C ASP A 765 10.12 -14.92 -16.42
N TYR A 766 8.99 -15.04 -17.11
CA TYR A 766 8.91 -15.13 -18.58
C TYR A 766 8.32 -13.86 -19.22
N PRO A 767 8.58 -13.62 -20.51
CA PRO A 767 7.84 -12.64 -21.31
C PRO A 767 6.33 -12.88 -21.28
N ASN A 768 5.57 -11.83 -21.59
CA ASN A 768 4.11 -11.88 -21.68
C ASN A 768 3.37 -12.45 -20.45
N GLN A 769 3.69 -12.00 -19.24
CA GLN A 769 2.92 -12.41 -18.05
C GLN A 769 1.45 -11.94 -18.13
N ILE A 770 0.51 -12.88 -18.18
CA ILE A 770 -0.91 -12.67 -17.97
C ILE A 770 -1.18 -12.72 -16.46
N ASN A 771 -1.43 -11.55 -15.86
CA ASN A 771 -1.63 -11.41 -14.41
C ASN A 771 -2.82 -10.49 -14.10
N ASN A 772 -3.74 -10.96 -13.24
CA ASN A 772 -4.96 -10.27 -12.84
C ASN A 772 -4.72 -8.86 -12.23
N VAL A 773 -3.52 -8.59 -11.68
CA VAL A 773 -3.12 -7.27 -11.16
C VAL A 773 -3.24 -6.16 -12.22
N LEU A 774 -3.16 -6.49 -13.51
CA LEU A 774 -3.43 -5.55 -14.61
C LEU A 774 -4.91 -5.12 -14.70
N CYS A 775 -5.84 -5.89 -14.12
CA CYS A 775 -7.27 -5.64 -14.16
C CYS A 775 -7.81 -5.05 -12.84
N PHE A 776 -7.85 -5.83 -11.74
CA PHE A 776 -8.71 -5.53 -10.59
C PHE A 776 -8.50 -4.14 -9.95
N PRO A 777 -7.27 -3.59 -9.79
CA PRO A 777 -7.09 -2.29 -9.14
C PRO A 777 -7.74 -1.17 -9.96
N GLY A 778 -7.48 -1.15 -11.27
CA GLY A 778 -8.07 -0.19 -12.20
C GLY A 778 -9.58 -0.40 -12.37
N PHE A 779 -10.03 -1.65 -12.37
CA PHE A 779 -11.44 -1.99 -12.53
C PHE A 779 -12.28 -1.40 -11.39
N PHE A 780 -11.90 -1.67 -10.13
CA PHE A 780 -12.59 -1.10 -8.97
C PHE A 780 -12.43 0.41 -8.86
N ARG A 781 -11.29 1.00 -9.25
CA ARG A 781 -11.14 2.46 -9.33
C ARG A 781 -12.22 3.09 -10.22
N GLY A 782 -12.46 2.50 -11.40
CA GLY A 782 -13.51 2.94 -12.32
C GLY A 782 -14.93 2.75 -11.78
N LEU A 783 -15.21 1.61 -11.14
CA LEU A 783 -16.48 1.33 -10.47
C LEU A 783 -16.78 2.31 -9.33
N LEU A 784 -15.80 2.60 -8.47
CA LEU A 784 -15.94 3.50 -7.33
C LEU A 784 -16.08 4.97 -7.78
N ASP A 785 -15.32 5.42 -8.78
CA ASP A 785 -15.38 6.81 -9.25
C ASP A 785 -16.69 7.15 -9.98
N SER A 786 -17.27 6.19 -10.69
CA SER A 786 -18.60 6.26 -11.31
C SER A 786 -19.76 5.94 -10.34
N ARG A 787 -19.44 5.41 -9.14
CA ARG A 787 -20.40 4.79 -8.21
C ARG A 787 -21.35 3.82 -8.92
N ALA A 788 -20.78 2.87 -9.64
CA ALA A 788 -21.54 1.81 -10.30
C ALA A 788 -22.51 1.11 -9.33
N ARG A 789 -23.59 0.54 -9.87
CA ARG A 789 -24.48 -0.38 -9.13
C ARG A 789 -24.10 -1.84 -9.31
N THR A 790 -23.55 -2.20 -10.48
CA THR A 790 -23.20 -3.57 -10.87
C THR A 790 -22.08 -3.56 -11.91
N VAL A 791 -21.59 -4.74 -12.30
CA VAL A 791 -20.60 -4.94 -13.37
C VAL A 791 -21.27 -5.59 -14.57
N ASN A 792 -21.03 -5.09 -15.78
CA ASN A 792 -21.50 -5.70 -17.04
C ASN A 792 -20.33 -6.08 -17.96
N ASP A 793 -20.65 -6.72 -19.09
CA ASP A 793 -19.64 -7.20 -20.03
C ASP A 793 -19.02 -6.04 -20.83
N GLU A 794 -19.73 -4.94 -21.04
CA GLU A 794 -19.20 -3.72 -21.65
C GLU A 794 -18.03 -3.14 -20.83
N MET A 795 -18.14 -3.14 -19.49
CA MET A 795 -17.03 -2.76 -18.61
C MET A 795 -15.83 -3.72 -18.73
N LYS A 796 -16.06 -5.03 -18.84
CA LYS A 796 -15.00 -6.04 -19.03
C LYS A 796 -14.29 -5.84 -20.37
N LEU A 797 -15.05 -5.69 -21.45
CA LEU A 797 -14.53 -5.43 -22.79
C LEU A 797 -13.79 -4.08 -22.85
N ALA A 798 -14.27 -3.05 -22.15
CA ALA A 798 -13.58 -1.76 -22.04
C ALA A 798 -12.26 -1.87 -21.27
N ALA A 799 -12.22 -2.65 -20.18
CA ALA A 799 -11.00 -2.95 -19.44
C ALA A 799 -9.98 -3.71 -20.29
N ALA A 800 -10.39 -4.77 -20.99
CA ALA A 800 -9.50 -5.55 -21.86
C ALA A 800 -8.89 -4.70 -22.98
N ARG A 801 -9.72 -3.85 -23.64
CA ARG A 801 -9.26 -2.89 -24.65
C ARG A 801 -8.34 -1.81 -24.06
N ALA A 802 -8.54 -1.39 -22.81
CA ALA A 802 -7.68 -0.43 -22.13
C ALA A 802 -6.29 -1.01 -21.80
N ILE A 803 -6.23 -2.24 -21.25
CA ILE A 803 -4.95 -2.94 -20.98
C ILE A 803 -4.19 -3.18 -22.29
N ALA A 804 -4.88 -3.70 -23.32
CA ALA A 804 -4.27 -3.91 -24.64
C ALA A 804 -3.75 -2.60 -25.27
N GLY A 805 -4.47 -1.50 -25.06
CA GLY A 805 -4.10 -0.15 -25.51
C GLY A 805 -2.97 0.52 -24.73
N CYS A 806 -2.51 -0.06 -23.62
CA CYS A 806 -1.32 0.40 -22.90
C CYS A 806 0.00 -0.07 -23.52
N VAL A 807 -0.03 -0.98 -24.50
CA VAL A 807 1.11 -1.34 -25.35
C VAL A 807 1.03 -0.52 -26.64
N THR A 808 2.03 0.32 -26.91
CA THR A 808 2.06 1.15 -28.12
C THR A 808 2.46 0.32 -29.35
N ARG A 809 2.18 0.84 -30.56
CA ARG A 809 2.57 0.20 -31.83
C ARG A 809 4.08 -0.01 -31.99
N SER A 810 4.89 0.74 -31.26
CA SER A 810 6.36 0.65 -31.24
C SER A 810 6.90 -0.33 -30.19
N GLU A 811 6.12 -0.67 -29.18
CA GLU A 811 6.49 -1.67 -28.16
C GLU A 811 5.92 -3.06 -28.49
N LEU A 812 4.84 -3.14 -29.28
CA LEU A 812 4.16 -4.38 -29.61
C LEU A 812 5.07 -5.35 -30.39
N GLY A 813 5.50 -6.41 -29.70
CA GLY A 813 6.31 -7.50 -30.24
C GLY A 813 5.84 -8.85 -29.74
N GLU A 814 6.45 -9.92 -30.23
CA GLU A 814 6.04 -11.31 -29.93
C GLU A 814 6.23 -11.67 -28.46
N GLU A 815 7.25 -11.08 -27.82
CA GLU A 815 7.52 -11.13 -26.37
C GLU A 815 6.83 -10.02 -25.55
N TYR A 816 6.09 -9.11 -26.20
CA TYR A 816 5.46 -7.95 -25.54
C TYR A 816 4.07 -7.60 -26.11
N VAL A 817 3.10 -8.48 -25.85
CA VAL A 817 1.67 -8.30 -26.16
C VAL A 817 0.86 -7.79 -24.96
N ILE A 818 1.42 -7.76 -23.76
CA ILE A 818 0.74 -7.38 -22.52
C ILE A 818 1.68 -6.46 -21.70
N PRO A 819 1.20 -5.35 -21.11
CA PRO A 819 2.08 -4.41 -20.42
C PRO A 819 2.53 -4.98 -19.06
N SER A 820 3.75 -4.62 -18.62
CA SER A 820 4.25 -4.98 -17.29
C SER A 820 3.30 -4.53 -16.16
N VAL A 821 3.15 -5.35 -15.12
CA VAL A 821 2.37 -5.04 -13.91
C VAL A 821 2.80 -3.75 -13.21
N PHE A 822 4.06 -3.31 -13.41
CA PHE A 822 4.58 -2.06 -12.84
C PHE A 822 4.27 -0.82 -13.69
N ASN A 823 3.62 -0.95 -14.85
CA ASN A 823 3.20 0.16 -15.68
C ASN A 823 2.04 0.94 -15.02
N LYS A 824 2.41 2.00 -14.28
CA LYS A 824 1.48 2.83 -13.48
C LYS A 824 0.38 3.55 -14.29
N ASN A 825 0.38 3.46 -15.62
CA ASN A 825 -0.70 3.95 -16.47
C ASN A 825 -1.84 2.93 -16.65
N VAL A 826 -1.61 1.62 -16.48
CA VAL A 826 -2.61 0.57 -16.77
C VAL A 826 -3.84 0.74 -15.88
N ALA A 827 -3.66 0.83 -14.56
CA ALA A 827 -4.77 1.02 -13.62
C ALA A 827 -5.56 2.33 -13.90
N LEU A 828 -4.90 3.38 -14.38
CA LEU A 828 -5.56 4.64 -14.77
C LEU A 828 -6.36 4.51 -16.07
N ALA A 829 -5.83 3.79 -17.07
CA ALA A 829 -6.51 3.55 -18.34
C ALA A 829 -7.74 2.64 -18.18
N VAL A 830 -7.60 1.56 -17.40
CA VAL A 830 -8.71 0.66 -17.04
C VAL A 830 -9.78 1.43 -16.26
N ALA A 831 -9.39 2.27 -15.29
CA ALA A 831 -10.34 3.07 -14.54
C ALA A 831 -11.16 4.04 -15.41
N ASP A 832 -10.53 4.72 -16.37
CA ASP A 832 -11.24 5.61 -17.30
C ASP A 832 -12.18 4.82 -18.23
N GLY A 833 -11.71 3.69 -18.78
CA GLY A 833 -12.50 2.81 -19.65
C GLY A 833 -13.73 2.23 -18.93
N VAL A 834 -13.56 1.68 -17.74
CA VAL A 834 -14.64 1.10 -16.92
C VAL A 834 -15.60 2.18 -16.44
N ALA A 835 -15.10 3.33 -15.97
CA ALA A 835 -15.96 4.44 -15.54
C ALA A 835 -16.76 5.02 -16.71
N ARG A 836 -16.20 5.05 -17.93
CA ARG A 836 -16.90 5.49 -19.15
C ARG A 836 -17.97 4.48 -19.56
N ALA A 837 -17.63 3.20 -19.69
CA ALA A 837 -18.58 2.14 -20.01
C ALA A 837 -19.76 2.13 -19.02
N SER A 838 -19.49 2.24 -17.71
CA SER A 838 -20.54 2.33 -16.69
C SER A 838 -21.46 3.55 -16.81
N GLN A 839 -21.05 4.62 -17.51
CA GLN A 839 -21.91 5.77 -17.79
C GLN A 839 -22.69 5.59 -19.10
N GLU A 840 -22.04 5.01 -20.12
CA GLU A 840 -22.64 4.65 -21.41
C GLU A 840 -23.77 3.62 -21.24
N THR A 841 -23.60 2.63 -20.35
CA THR A 841 -24.61 1.60 -20.03
C THR A 841 -25.54 1.95 -18.86
N GLY A 842 -25.53 3.20 -18.38
CA GLY A 842 -26.46 3.68 -17.35
C GLY A 842 -26.29 3.11 -15.93
N THR A 843 -25.27 2.29 -15.66
CA THR A 843 -25.03 1.64 -14.36
C THR A 843 -24.41 2.56 -13.30
N ALA A 844 -23.88 3.71 -13.71
CA ALA A 844 -23.24 4.71 -12.85
C ALA A 844 -24.26 5.60 -12.11
N ARG A 845 -24.21 5.62 -10.77
CA ARG A 845 -24.96 6.62 -9.97
C ARG A 845 -24.43 8.04 -10.14
N ARG A 846 -23.16 8.19 -10.56
CA ARG A 846 -22.47 9.48 -10.62
C ARG A 846 -22.00 9.78 -12.03
N ARG A 847 -22.70 10.67 -12.73
CA ARG A 847 -22.20 11.27 -13.98
C ARG A 847 -20.89 12.02 -13.72
N ARG A 848 -19.90 11.83 -14.58
CA ARG A 848 -18.61 12.53 -14.55
C ARG A 848 -18.84 14.03 -14.73
N ARG A 849 -18.34 14.87 -13.81
CA ARG A 849 -18.01 16.25 -14.19
C ARG A 849 -16.85 16.16 -15.18
N VAL A 850 -17.05 16.64 -16.39
CA VAL A 850 -16.10 16.57 -17.52
C VAL A 850 -14.93 17.55 -17.30
N GLU A 851 -14.16 17.33 -16.23
CA GLU A 851 -12.87 18.00 -15.96
C GLU A 851 -12.11 17.34 -14.80
N VAL A 852 -11.62 16.11 -15.02
CA VAL A 852 -10.48 15.56 -14.27
C VAL A 852 -9.60 14.79 -15.25
N SER A 853 -8.48 15.39 -15.67
CA SER A 853 -7.44 14.69 -16.44
C SER A 853 -6.63 13.76 -15.53
N ALA A 854 -5.88 12.82 -16.11
CA ALA A 854 -5.03 11.89 -15.34
C ALA A 854 -4.05 12.61 -14.39
N ARG A 855 -3.61 13.84 -14.74
CA ARG A 855 -2.82 14.72 -13.87
C ARG A 855 -3.51 15.00 -12.52
N GLY A 856 -4.85 15.10 -12.48
CA GLY A 856 -5.62 15.34 -11.25
C GLY A 856 -5.66 14.13 -10.31
N LEU A 857 -5.77 12.92 -10.85
CA LEU A 857 -5.66 11.67 -10.07
C LEU A 857 -4.23 11.46 -9.58
N LEU A 858 -3.24 11.61 -10.46
CA LEU A 858 -1.81 11.54 -10.09
C LEU A 858 -1.43 12.60 -9.05
N ARG A 859 -1.97 13.82 -9.14
CA ARG A 859 -1.73 14.86 -8.12
C ARG A 859 -2.34 14.45 -6.78
N ARG A 860 -3.58 13.92 -6.74
CA ARG A 860 -4.21 13.44 -5.51
C ARG A 860 -3.51 12.23 -4.88
N ALA A 861 -3.03 11.28 -5.69
CA ALA A 861 -2.23 10.16 -5.19
C ALA A 861 -0.89 10.65 -4.60
N ARG A 862 -0.20 11.56 -5.30
CA ARG A 862 1.03 12.19 -4.80
C ARG A 862 0.79 13.08 -3.58
N GLU A 863 -0.34 13.79 -3.50
CA GLU A 863 -0.78 14.58 -2.33
C GLU A 863 -1.08 13.66 -1.13
N ALA A 864 -1.71 12.49 -1.33
CA ALA A 864 -1.97 11.52 -0.28
C ALA A 864 -0.66 10.89 0.26
N LEU A 865 0.21 10.40 -0.62
CA LEU A 865 1.52 9.84 -0.26
C LEU A 865 2.42 10.88 0.43
N ARG A 866 2.42 12.14 -0.04
CA ARG A 866 3.14 13.25 0.62
C ARG A 866 2.45 13.74 1.90
N GLY A 867 1.17 13.44 2.09
CA GLY A 867 0.39 13.77 3.28
C GLY A 867 0.77 12.92 4.49
N ALA A 868 1.04 11.62 4.27
CA ALA A 868 1.58 10.74 5.31
C ALA A 868 2.95 11.23 5.84
N GLY A 869 3.79 11.75 4.94
CA GLY A 869 5.14 12.23 5.25
C GLY A 869 5.27 13.67 5.79
N ARG A 870 4.18 14.36 6.19
CA ARG A 870 4.27 15.75 6.68
C ARG A 870 3.71 15.95 8.10
N GLY A 871 4.67 16.05 9.04
CA GLY A 871 4.46 16.62 10.37
C GLY A 871 3.92 18.06 10.33
N ARG A 872 3.39 18.51 11.47
CA ARG A 872 2.62 19.78 11.57
C ARG A 872 3.54 20.99 11.42
N ARG A 873 3.04 22.05 10.76
CA ARG A 873 3.30 23.42 11.24
C ARG A 873 2.23 23.81 12.25
N GLU A 874 2.66 24.51 13.29
CA GLU A 874 1.77 25.16 14.25
C GLU A 874 1.29 26.50 13.69
N ARG A 875 0.08 26.94 14.07
CA ARG A 875 -0.32 28.34 13.91
C ARG A 875 -0.10 29.05 15.25
N ARG A 876 0.75 30.08 15.28
CA ARG A 876 0.79 31.03 16.40
C ARG A 876 -0.46 31.92 16.37
N PRO A 877 -0.93 32.40 17.54
CA PRO A 877 -2.09 33.28 17.62
C PRO A 877 -1.77 34.69 17.10
N ASP A 878 -2.75 35.33 16.48
CA ASP A 878 -2.67 36.72 16.01
C ASP A 878 -2.76 37.69 17.21
N ARG A 879 -2.10 38.86 17.12
CA ARG A 879 -2.12 39.89 18.16
C ARG A 879 -2.21 41.30 17.58
N ARG A 880 -3.35 41.93 17.92
CA ARG A 880 -3.64 43.38 17.97
C ARG A 880 -3.82 44.12 16.63
N ARG A 881 -5.09 44.47 16.37
CA ARG A 881 -5.46 45.86 16.13
C ARG A 881 -6.36 46.35 17.28
N GLY A 882 -6.28 47.64 17.58
CA GLY A 882 -7.28 48.43 18.29
C GLY A 882 -7.44 49.78 17.57
N PRO A 883 -8.08 50.80 18.16
CA PRO A 883 -8.65 50.89 19.51
C PRO A 883 -10.17 51.22 19.54
N GLY A 884 -10.72 51.36 20.76
CA GLY A 884 -12.05 51.92 21.05
C GLY A 884 -13.04 50.88 21.61
N GLY A 885 -13.73 51.13 22.74
CA GLY A 885 -13.60 52.22 23.73
C GLY A 885 -14.80 52.31 24.68
N ARG A 886 -14.58 52.76 25.94
CA ARG A 886 -15.57 52.83 27.06
C ARG A 886 -15.96 51.44 27.63
N SER A 887 -16.31 51.23 28.92
CA SER A 887 -16.24 52.03 30.17
C SER A 887 -16.56 51.14 31.41
N GLY A 888 -16.13 51.53 32.62
CA GLY A 888 -16.27 50.78 33.89
C GLY A 888 -14.91 50.19 34.35
N ALA A 889 -14.41 50.34 35.59
CA ALA A 889 -14.97 49.93 36.91
C ALA A 889 -15.25 48.41 36.96
N SER A 890 -14.86 47.60 37.96
CA SER A 890 -14.13 47.80 39.22
C SER A 890 -13.74 46.42 39.82
N ASP A 891 -12.85 46.18 40.80
CA ASP A 891 -11.65 46.88 41.34
C ASP A 891 -10.83 45.83 42.21
N ASP A 892 -9.95 46.25 43.13
CA ASP A 892 -9.30 45.50 44.24
C ASP A 892 -8.44 44.23 44.02
N ALA A 893 -7.11 44.44 44.09
CA ALA A 893 -6.21 43.94 45.16
C ALA A 893 -5.82 42.44 45.32
N ALA A 894 -4.88 42.23 46.28
CA ALA A 894 -4.41 40.98 46.91
C ALA A 894 -3.57 39.97 46.10
N ALA A 895 -2.25 40.17 46.16
CA ALA A 895 -1.27 39.08 46.39
C ALA A 895 -1.36 38.62 47.88
N PRO A 896 -0.65 37.58 48.41
CA PRO A 896 0.65 37.07 47.96
C PRO A 896 0.94 35.54 48.13
N GLN A 897 2.22 35.20 47.90
CA GLN A 897 2.95 33.94 48.16
C GLN A 897 2.75 32.80 47.13
#